data_AF-W2GKW9-F1
#
_entry.id   AF-W2GKW9-F1
#
_cell.length_a   1.000
_cell.length_b   1.000
_cell.length_c   1.000
_cell.angle_alpha   90.00
_cell.angle_beta   90.00
_cell.angle_gamma   90.00
#
_symmetry.space_group_name_H-M   'P 1'
#
loop_
_entity.id
_entity.type
_entity.pdbx_description
1 polymer ?
#
loop_
_entity_poly.entity_id
_entity_poly.type
_entity_poly.pdbx_seq_one_letter_code
_entity_poly.pdbx_strand_id
1 'polypeptide(L)'
;MAEDKVTVKQEVKTEVKTEQGAAPASNVPRLNAAMFFRRLQRLYSSWKENKNEPAWGGVDSFCVLAGRAQQEESGYRKSAVLQIYLLGFLEFPETLMVFTPQKLYVLTGGKKYTMLEAVAQENATSDVKLELLKRNKADGNVANFKVLTDAIKASGAKTGVLTKENPLGELVASFKKALGATDVEQVEVGKGIETVLTVKESEELENIRWAGALSSKVFKLKFMEDMEQIIDDEKSISHEKISMAIEDVFDNPSKIKVTIDPVDIEPCYPPIVQSGGKYDLKPSAQSNKDPMKYDVIICSLGARYKGYCSNVGRTFFIDPTSSMEKSYELLREAHEMCVKELQPGKIVGKVVEKVRKFIQSRNATLFGKLTKNLGFGIGLEFRESCNLLTTKNQTLIKEGMAFNVAFGFNDIPIPESQRKKKKLESYAVFLADTVVVLENETKYYTKVPKAWGKVRYDIDDDNGEEEEKSKKKSSKGKDSSIHGSVDTSLSGTRNQVLQSRLRDQQRQLEGKETDQERRDRHQAELMRRKREEAMRRLEEQNNDKSDDPKKEKSIKAYQGPQDYPSELRERQVMVDMRAEAVILPINGVPVPFHISTIKNVSKSEEDKATYLRINFYVPGTSLGRDVLPAMANAITKFPNKMFIKELGFRSTDAHNLNNQFRLIKELQKRVKQREQREQEESDLVVQEDLILTRDRRVPRLIDLSARPHLTGRKTHGTLEAHSNGVRFTTNKNQKLDILYANIKHAIFQPCDKELVVLIHFHLKNHIMIGKKKQKDVQFYTEVIEGSQTLDNRRRSMYDPDELDEENRERALREKLNTTFKEFCHKMESVSERHGKPVVFDIPYRELGFMGTPFKEMVLLQPSVHCLVSLTDMPFFIISLDEVEHVHFERVMFSSKNFDVVFVFKNFDIMPTRISAVSMSELERIKEWLDDIDICFTTGTANLNWKSIMSTIKSDHRFYLDTDDDGVPKPAGWEFLKMEGSDDEDDEEEEAGDSNYSGGSDEEDDDSDSSDSDGSDWESIVDEESSSEEPSEDEDAPSWDELEKEAQASDRMRNEKRDHDDDDEDYRRSSKKKKARRH
;
A
#
# COMPACT_ATOMS: atom_id res chain seq x y z
N MET A 1 19.99 70.13 31.72
CA MET A 1 18.61 70.42 31.27
C MET A 1 18.22 69.32 30.33
N ALA A 2 17.13 68.60 30.46
CA ALA A 2 16.12 68.39 31.49
C ALA A 2 15.36 67.15 30.94
N GLU A 3 15.16 66.10 31.74
CA GLU A 3 13.82 65.74 32.28
C GLU A 3 12.89 65.13 31.21
N ASP A 4 12.13 64.06 31.42
CA ASP A 4 11.82 63.22 32.57
C ASP A 4 11.01 62.01 31.99
N LYS A 5 11.24 60.75 32.43
CA LYS A 5 10.42 59.97 33.39
C LYS A 5 9.01 59.57 32.87
N VAL A 6 8.37 58.42 33.15
CA VAL A 6 8.46 57.35 34.17
C VAL A 6 7.40 56.28 33.72
N THR A 7 7.72 54.98 33.66
CA THR A 7 7.32 53.88 34.59
C THR A 7 5.82 53.53 34.55
N VAL A 8 5.36 52.27 34.45
CA VAL A 8 5.20 51.32 35.58
C VAL A 8 4.67 49.94 35.11
N LYS A 9 5.39 48.88 35.55
CA LYS A 9 5.03 47.57 36.17
C LYS A 9 3.90 46.70 35.56
N GLN A 10 4.10 45.39 35.29
CA GLN A 10 4.36 44.25 36.21
C GLN A 10 3.14 43.90 37.08
N GLU A 11 2.56 42.71 36.85
CA GLU A 11 1.67 41.85 37.69
C GLU A 11 0.76 41.03 36.74
N VAL A 12 0.40 39.74 36.85
CA VAL A 12 0.65 38.60 37.73
C VAL A 12 0.30 37.36 36.88
N LYS A 13 1.22 36.39 36.71
CA LYS A 13 0.86 35.02 36.31
C LYS A 13 0.50 34.29 37.59
N THR A 14 -0.79 34.10 37.83
CA THR A 14 -1.27 33.28 38.94
C THR A 14 -1.13 31.81 38.53
N GLU A 15 -0.16 31.13 39.12
CA GLU A 15 -0.12 29.67 39.19
C GLU A 15 -1.37 29.19 39.94
N VAL A 16 -2.21 28.38 39.29
CA VAL A 16 -3.14 27.50 40.01
C VAL A 16 -2.38 26.21 40.26
N LYS A 17 -1.87 26.06 41.48
CA LYS A 17 -1.45 24.76 42.02
C LYS A 17 -2.68 23.86 42.09
N THR A 18 -2.75 22.83 41.25
CA THR A 18 -3.64 21.70 41.49
C THR A 18 -2.88 20.72 42.41
N GLU A 19 -3.13 20.82 43.71
CA GLU A 19 -2.89 19.69 44.62
C GLU A 19 -3.84 18.56 44.19
N GLN A 20 -3.29 17.46 43.68
CA GLN A 20 -4.02 16.20 43.59
C GLN A 20 -3.36 15.19 44.55
N GLY A 21 -3.77 15.27 45.81
CA GLY A 21 -3.81 14.10 46.67
C GLY A 21 -4.85 13.13 46.12
N ALA A 22 -4.47 11.86 45.98
CA ALA A 22 -5.35 10.79 45.51
C ALA A 22 -6.60 10.69 46.41
N ALA A 23 -7.76 10.97 45.85
CA ALA A 23 -9.07 10.69 46.43
C ALA A 23 -9.88 9.82 45.44
N PRO A 24 -10.70 8.87 45.94
CA PRO A 24 -11.26 7.80 45.13
C PRO A 24 -12.25 8.33 44.08
N ALA A 25 -12.14 7.82 42.86
CA ALA A 25 -12.91 8.21 41.69
C ALA A 25 -14.42 8.07 41.91
N SER A 26 -15.15 9.19 41.98
CA SER A 26 -16.59 9.20 41.83
C SER A 26 -16.96 9.16 40.35
N ASN A 27 -17.63 8.09 39.92
CA ASN A 27 -18.01 7.77 38.53
C ASN A 27 -19.13 8.66 37.94
N VAL A 28 -19.13 9.99 38.20
CA VAL A 28 -20.17 10.92 37.77
C VAL A 28 -19.67 11.76 36.58
N PRO A 29 -20.38 11.79 35.43
CA PRO A 29 -20.03 12.63 34.28
C PRO A 29 -19.95 14.11 34.68
N ARG A 30 -18.85 14.78 34.34
CA ARG A 30 -18.63 16.21 34.62
C ARG A 30 -18.96 17.05 33.38
N LEU A 31 -19.83 18.06 33.53
CA LEU A 31 -20.17 19.00 32.47
C LEU A 31 -19.00 19.97 32.20
N ASN A 32 -18.77 20.31 30.93
CA ASN A 32 -17.79 21.33 30.54
C ASN A 32 -18.44 22.73 30.61
N ALA A 33 -18.16 23.47 31.68
CA ALA A 33 -18.75 24.79 31.91
C ALA A 33 -18.35 25.82 30.83
N ALA A 34 -17.09 25.83 30.38
CA ALA A 34 -16.61 26.75 29.35
C ALA A 34 -17.35 26.55 28.02
N MET A 35 -17.53 25.29 27.59
CA MET A 35 -18.30 24.95 26.40
C MET A 35 -19.79 25.32 26.57
N PHE A 36 -20.39 25.03 27.73
CA PHE A 36 -21.79 25.37 28.02
C PHE A 36 -22.03 26.88 27.85
N PHE A 37 -21.25 27.73 28.51
CA PHE A 37 -21.43 29.18 28.44
C PHE A 37 -21.07 29.76 27.06
N ARG A 38 -20.05 29.24 26.37
CA ARG A 38 -19.72 29.62 24.98
C ARG A 38 -20.90 29.36 24.03
N ARG A 39 -21.46 28.15 24.07
CA ARG A 39 -22.60 27.74 23.23
C ARG A 39 -23.88 28.48 23.61
N LEU A 40 -24.08 28.74 24.91
CA LEU A 40 -25.18 29.56 25.43
C LEU A 40 -25.08 30.99 24.89
N GLN A 41 -23.92 31.63 24.98
CA GLN A 41 -23.71 32.99 24.48
C GLN A 41 -23.99 33.07 22.97
N ARG A 42 -23.58 32.04 22.20
CA ARG A 42 -23.85 31.96 20.76
C ARG A 42 -25.34 31.85 20.44
N LEU A 43 -26.09 31.05 21.21
CA LEU A 43 -27.55 30.98 21.11
C LEU A 43 -28.20 32.34 21.38
N TYR A 44 -27.77 33.03 22.44
CA TYR A 44 -28.28 34.36 22.80
C TYR A 44 -27.93 35.43 21.76
N SER A 45 -26.72 35.39 21.21
CA SER A 45 -26.27 36.33 20.17
C SER A 45 -27.12 36.16 18.92
N SER A 46 -27.29 34.92 18.46
CA SER A 46 -28.15 34.62 17.31
C SER A 46 -29.60 35.03 17.54
N TRP A 47 -30.14 34.83 18.74
CA TRP A 47 -31.51 35.23 19.08
C TRP A 47 -31.68 36.75 19.12
N LYS A 48 -30.73 37.48 19.74
CA LYS A 48 -30.79 38.94 19.86
C LYS A 48 -30.60 39.64 18.51
N GLU A 49 -29.61 39.22 17.72
CA GLU A 49 -29.30 39.81 16.42
C GLU A 49 -30.40 39.56 15.39
N ASN A 50 -31.04 38.39 15.43
CA ASN A 50 -32.05 37.98 14.46
C ASN A 50 -33.47 37.97 15.05
N LYS A 51 -33.72 38.73 16.13
CA LYS A 51 -35.00 38.70 16.86
C LYS A 51 -36.21 38.92 15.95
N ASN A 52 -36.11 39.89 15.04
CA ASN A 52 -37.21 40.27 14.14
C ASN A 52 -37.28 39.43 12.86
N GLU A 53 -36.32 38.52 12.64
CA GLU A 53 -36.36 37.61 11.50
C GLU A 53 -37.48 36.58 11.66
N PRO A 54 -38.09 36.10 10.56
CA PRO A 54 -39.16 35.10 10.62
C PRO A 54 -38.78 33.80 11.37
N ALA A 55 -37.49 33.51 11.52
CA ALA A 55 -37.00 32.34 12.24
C ALA A 55 -37.19 32.44 13.77
N TRP A 56 -37.12 33.65 14.35
CA TRP A 56 -37.29 33.90 15.78
C TRP A 56 -38.62 34.58 16.12
N GLY A 57 -39.31 35.16 15.14
CA GLY A 57 -40.71 35.60 15.28
C GLY A 57 -40.93 36.73 16.30
N GLY A 58 -39.90 37.51 16.61
CA GLY A 58 -39.99 38.66 17.51
C GLY A 58 -40.11 38.31 18.99
N VAL A 59 -39.79 37.08 19.40
CA VAL A 59 -40.02 36.63 20.80
C VAL A 59 -39.12 37.32 21.81
N ASP A 60 -39.67 37.58 22.99
CA ASP A 60 -38.99 38.23 24.13
C ASP A 60 -38.39 37.24 25.12
N SER A 61 -38.92 36.02 25.15
CA SER A 61 -38.39 34.85 25.86
C SER A 61 -38.65 33.59 25.04
N PHE A 62 -38.03 32.46 25.34
CA PHE A 62 -38.46 31.18 24.79
C PHE A 62 -38.26 30.01 25.75
N CYS A 63 -39.04 28.96 25.55
CA CYS A 63 -39.11 27.80 26.43
C CYS A 63 -38.77 26.52 25.65
N VAL A 64 -37.90 25.70 26.23
CA VAL A 64 -37.52 24.39 25.72
C VAL A 64 -37.84 23.35 26.78
N LEU A 65 -38.81 22.49 26.47
CA LEU A 65 -39.42 21.57 27.43
C LEU A 65 -39.02 20.13 27.08
N ALA A 66 -38.12 19.52 27.86
CA ALA A 66 -37.76 18.12 27.69
C ALA A 66 -38.66 17.24 28.57
N GLY A 67 -39.43 16.36 27.92
CA GLY A 67 -40.31 15.40 28.56
C GLY A 67 -39.59 14.15 29.07
N ARG A 68 -40.34 13.08 29.31
CA ARG A 68 -39.77 11.75 29.55
C ARG A 68 -38.98 11.27 28.33
N ALA A 69 -37.91 10.53 28.58
CA ALA A 69 -37.20 9.82 27.53
C ALA A 69 -38.18 8.82 26.88
N GLN A 70 -38.24 8.82 25.56
CA GLN A 70 -39.04 7.88 24.78
C GLN A 70 -38.07 7.08 23.93
N GLN A 71 -38.10 5.75 24.06
CA GLN A 71 -37.18 4.87 23.33
C GLN A 71 -37.48 4.80 21.83
N GLU A 72 -38.72 5.10 21.40
CA GLU A 72 -39.17 4.97 20.01
C GLU A 72 -39.14 6.30 19.20
N GLU A 73 -38.92 7.45 19.83
CA GLU A 73 -38.78 8.73 19.12
C GLU A 73 -37.31 8.97 18.76
N SER A 74 -37.03 9.15 17.47
CA SER A 74 -35.69 9.52 16.98
C SER A 74 -35.16 10.70 17.80
N GLY A 75 -33.94 10.61 18.34
CA GLY A 75 -33.29 11.60 19.21
C GLY A 75 -33.00 12.99 18.60
N TYR A 76 -33.83 13.43 17.65
CA TYR A 76 -33.77 14.66 16.87
C TYR A 76 -34.84 15.68 17.26
N ARG A 77 -35.53 15.50 18.39
CA ARG A 77 -36.38 16.56 18.96
C ARG A 77 -35.50 17.79 19.18
N LYS A 78 -35.94 18.98 18.74
CA LYS A 78 -35.26 20.26 18.95
C LYS A 78 -34.92 20.48 20.42
N SER A 79 -35.81 20.05 21.33
CA SER A 79 -35.56 20.11 22.76
C SER A 79 -34.34 19.28 23.19
N ALA A 80 -34.25 18.03 22.72
CA ALA A 80 -33.12 17.15 22.98
C ALA A 80 -31.84 17.66 22.30
N VAL A 81 -31.93 18.06 21.03
CA VAL A 81 -30.82 18.61 20.25
C VAL A 81 -30.21 19.84 20.93
N LEU A 82 -31.03 20.76 21.42
CA LEU A 82 -30.52 21.93 22.14
C LEU A 82 -29.85 21.55 23.46
N GLN A 83 -30.38 20.56 24.18
CA GLN A 83 -29.73 20.07 25.40
C GLN A 83 -28.39 19.40 25.10
N ILE A 84 -28.32 18.53 24.10
CA ILE A 84 -27.10 17.88 23.62
C ILE A 84 -26.05 18.93 23.21
N TYR A 85 -26.51 19.99 22.51
CA TYR A 85 -25.67 21.14 22.15
C TYR A 85 -25.17 21.88 23.39
N LEU A 86 -26.01 22.26 24.35
CA LEU A 86 -25.53 23.04 25.50
C LEU A 86 -24.73 22.19 26.50
N LEU A 87 -25.16 20.96 26.78
CA LEU A 87 -24.66 20.12 27.88
C LEU A 87 -23.53 19.17 27.48
N GLY A 88 -23.08 19.18 26.22
CA GLY A 88 -21.97 18.34 25.78
C GLY A 88 -22.35 16.88 25.68
N PHE A 89 -23.33 16.59 24.82
CA PHE A 89 -23.75 15.23 24.45
C PHE A 89 -24.64 14.51 25.47
N LEU A 90 -25.16 15.24 26.46
CA LEU A 90 -26.12 14.73 27.44
C LEU A 90 -27.53 15.26 27.18
N GLU A 91 -28.52 14.36 27.19
CA GLU A 91 -29.93 14.72 27.26
C GLU A 91 -30.39 14.66 28.72
N PHE A 92 -31.10 15.71 29.17
CA PHE A 92 -31.68 15.80 30.51
C PHE A 92 -33.21 15.66 30.42
N PRO A 93 -33.76 14.43 30.46
CA PRO A 93 -35.21 14.22 30.51
C PRO A 93 -35.87 14.92 31.70
N GLU A 94 -37.15 15.23 31.58
CA GLU A 94 -37.94 15.93 32.61
C GLU A 94 -37.26 17.20 33.14
N THR A 95 -36.77 18.04 32.22
CA THR A 95 -36.09 19.31 32.50
C THR A 95 -36.71 20.43 31.69
N LEU A 96 -37.01 21.56 32.33
CA LEU A 96 -37.53 22.75 31.66
C LEU A 96 -36.44 23.81 31.59
N MET A 97 -36.19 24.37 30.41
CA MET A 97 -35.28 25.49 30.20
C MET A 97 -36.06 26.70 29.69
N VAL A 98 -35.99 27.81 30.40
CA VAL A 98 -36.64 29.08 30.02
C VAL A 98 -35.58 30.14 29.83
N PHE A 99 -35.49 30.67 28.62
CA PHE A 99 -34.52 31.65 28.18
C PHE A 99 -35.16 33.03 28.20
N THR A 100 -34.60 33.94 28.99
CA THR A 100 -35.00 35.35 29.10
C THR A 100 -33.82 36.24 28.70
N PRO A 101 -33.98 37.55 28.43
CA PRO A 101 -32.89 38.37 27.85
C PRO A 101 -31.54 38.37 28.61
N GLN A 102 -31.56 38.10 29.92
CA GLN A 102 -30.37 38.10 30.78
C GLN A 102 -30.15 36.79 31.56
N LYS A 103 -31.16 35.89 31.60
CA LYS A 103 -31.12 34.69 32.45
C LYS A 103 -31.63 33.45 31.74
N LEU A 104 -30.94 32.34 31.95
CA LEU A 104 -31.44 31.00 31.67
C LEU A 104 -31.94 30.37 32.98
N TYR A 105 -33.24 30.13 33.07
CA TYR A 105 -33.84 29.37 34.16
C TYR A 105 -33.90 27.89 33.82
N VAL A 106 -33.40 27.01 34.70
CA VAL A 106 -33.47 25.55 34.50
C VAL A 106 -34.15 24.89 35.69
N LEU A 107 -35.32 24.30 35.46
CA LEU A 107 -36.03 23.48 36.45
C LEU A 107 -35.73 22.00 36.22
N THR A 108 -35.00 21.39 37.15
CA THR A 108 -34.66 19.96 37.10
C THR A 108 -34.53 19.34 38.49
N GLY A 109 -34.23 18.05 38.59
CA GLY A 109 -34.10 17.34 39.86
C GLY A 109 -33.01 16.27 39.88
N GLY A 110 -32.69 15.79 41.08
CA GLY A 110 -31.73 14.70 41.29
C GLY A 110 -30.30 15.06 40.87
N LYS A 111 -29.58 14.07 40.31
CA LYS A 111 -28.17 14.22 39.87
C LYS A 111 -27.97 15.33 38.82
N LYS A 112 -28.99 15.58 37.98
CA LYS A 112 -28.98 16.63 36.94
C LYS A 112 -28.83 18.03 37.54
N TYR A 113 -29.50 18.27 38.67
CA TYR A 113 -29.40 19.53 39.40
C TYR A 113 -27.97 19.73 39.91
N THR A 114 -27.38 18.71 40.55
CA THR A 114 -26.00 18.77 41.07
C THR A 114 -24.97 19.00 39.96
N MET A 115 -25.14 18.38 38.79
CA MET A 115 -24.27 18.62 37.63
C MET A 115 -24.32 20.08 37.16
N LEU A 116 -25.52 20.66 37.05
CA LEU A 116 -25.68 22.06 36.65
C LEU A 116 -25.25 23.04 37.73
N GLU A 117 -25.36 22.67 39.02
CA GLU A 117 -24.90 23.48 40.14
C GLU A 117 -23.39 23.71 40.08
N ALA A 118 -22.61 22.68 39.71
CA ALA A 118 -21.18 22.82 39.45
C ALA A 118 -20.90 23.81 38.31
N VAL A 119 -21.67 23.76 37.21
CA VAL A 119 -21.55 24.72 36.10
C VAL A 119 -21.95 26.13 36.52
N ALA A 120 -22.98 26.28 37.34
CA ALA A 120 -23.46 27.58 37.81
C ALA A 120 -22.44 28.32 38.71
N GLN A 121 -21.52 27.60 39.35
CA GLN A 121 -20.42 28.21 40.13
C GLN A 121 -19.38 28.91 39.23
N GLU A 122 -19.24 28.45 37.98
CA GLU A 122 -18.32 29.01 36.98
C GLU A 122 -18.97 30.12 36.12
N ASN A 123 -20.19 30.56 36.49
CA ASN A 123 -21.00 31.57 35.80
C ASN A 123 -20.43 33.01 35.87
N ALA A 124 -19.30 33.22 36.54
CA ALA A 124 -18.70 34.55 36.73
C ALA A 124 -18.20 35.19 35.42
N THR A 125 -17.98 34.40 34.37
CA THR A 125 -17.43 34.85 33.07
C THR A 125 -18.47 34.99 31.96
N SER A 126 -19.76 34.83 32.25
CA SER A 126 -20.85 34.82 31.25
C SER A 126 -21.77 36.04 31.40
N ASP A 127 -22.16 36.65 30.27
CA ASP A 127 -23.17 37.73 30.24
C ASP A 127 -24.59 37.23 30.60
N VAL A 128 -24.83 35.93 30.42
CA VAL A 128 -26.11 35.27 30.72
C VAL A 128 -25.99 34.52 32.04
N LYS A 129 -26.85 34.84 33.01
CA LYS A 129 -26.85 34.17 34.32
C LYS A 129 -27.67 32.88 34.27
N LEU A 130 -27.07 31.77 34.73
CA LEU A 130 -27.77 30.51 34.96
C LEU A 130 -28.48 30.51 36.33
N GLU A 131 -29.80 30.33 36.34
CA GLU A 131 -30.62 30.24 37.56
C GLU A 131 -31.27 28.85 37.65
N LEU A 132 -30.93 28.10 38.70
CA LEU A 132 -31.37 26.71 38.87
C LEU A 132 -32.53 26.61 39.85
N LEU A 133 -33.59 25.91 39.45
CA LEU A 133 -34.74 25.60 40.28
C LEU A 133 -34.79 24.10 40.55
N LYS A 134 -34.86 23.73 41.83
CA LYS A 134 -34.98 22.33 42.24
C LYS A 134 -36.44 21.90 42.19
N ARG A 135 -36.71 20.75 41.55
CA ARG A 135 -38.06 20.16 41.52
C ARG A 135 -38.59 19.94 42.94
N ASN A 136 -39.78 20.46 43.21
CA ASN A 136 -40.51 20.27 44.44
C ASN A 136 -41.70 19.36 44.17
N LYS A 137 -41.69 18.16 44.78
CA LYS A 137 -42.78 17.18 44.64
C LYS A 137 -43.95 17.49 45.58
N ALA A 138 -43.74 18.25 46.66
CA ALA A 138 -44.75 18.50 47.68
C ALA A 138 -45.85 19.46 47.22
N ASP A 139 -45.52 20.45 46.38
CA ASP A 139 -46.47 21.43 45.82
C ASP A 139 -46.75 21.21 44.34
N GLY A 140 -46.32 20.07 43.76
CA GLY A 140 -46.43 19.83 42.32
C GLY A 140 -45.64 20.81 41.45
N ASN A 141 -44.64 21.51 42.00
CA ASN A 141 -43.87 22.59 41.37
C ASN A 141 -44.67 23.88 41.10
N VAL A 142 -45.80 24.09 41.77
CA VAL A 142 -46.64 25.30 41.58
C VAL A 142 -45.84 26.58 41.84
N ALA A 143 -45.03 26.64 42.91
CA ALA A 143 -44.19 27.81 43.19
C ALA A 143 -43.13 28.03 42.09
N ASN A 144 -42.48 26.96 41.63
CA ASN A 144 -41.49 27.03 40.54
C ASN A 144 -42.13 27.49 39.23
N PHE A 145 -43.32 27.00 38.88
CA PHE A 145 -44.04 27.43 37.67
C PHE A 145 -44.44 28.90 37.74
N LYS A 146 -44.79 29.40 38.92
CA LYS A 146 -45.05 30.83 39.13
C LYS A 146 -43.79 31.66 38.85
N VAL A 147 -42.63 31.28 39.39
CA VAL A 147 -41.35 31.95 39.10
C VAL A 147 -41.05 31.99 37.60
N LEU A 148 -41.21 30.87 36.90
CA LEU A 148 -40.97 30.78 35.46
C LEU A 148 -41.96 31.62 34.64
N THR A 149 -43.25 31.56 34.96
CA THR A 149 -44.28 32.34 34.23
C THR A 149 -44.18 33.84 34.51
N ASP A 150 -43.83 34.25 35.74
CA ASP A 150 -43.55 35.65 36.09
C ASP A 150 -42.33 36.17 35.32
N ALA A 151 -41.26 35.37 35.19
CA ALA A 151 -40.07 35.73 34.42
C ALA A 151 -40.36 35.89 32.90
N ILE A 152 -41.21 35.02 32.34
CA ILE A 152 -41.67 35.12 30.94
C ILE A 152 -42.46 36.41 30.74
N LYS A 153 -43.45 36.70 31.61
CA LYS A 153 -44.26 37.93 31.54
C LYS A 153 -43.41 39.20 31.68
N ALA A 154 -42.40 39.18 32.54
CA ALA A 154 -41.48 40.29 32.73
C ALA A 154 -40.58 40.52 31.50
N SER A 155 -40.36 39.50 30.68
CA SER A 155 -39.52 39.60 29.48
C SER A 155 -40.25 40.30 28.33
N GLY A 156 -41.56 40.05 28.17
CA GLY A 156 -42.38 40.73 27.18
C GLY A 156 -43.69 39.99 26.85
N ALA A 157 -44.31 40.38 25.74
CA ALA A 157 -45.63 39.90 25.34
C ALA A 157 -45.58 38.63 24.47
N LYS A 158 -44.42 38.28 23.91
CA LYS A 158 -44.25 37.12 23.03
C LYS A 158 -43.26 36.11 23.60
N THR A 159 -43.65 34.85 23.68
CA THR A 159 -42.79 33.75 24.11
C THR A 159 -42.68 32.65 23.06
N GLY A 160 -41.45 32.22 22.81
CA GLY A 160 -41.14 31.13 21.90
C GLY A 160 -41.43 29.76 22.52
N VAL A 161 -42.08 28.89 21.76
CA VAL A 161 -42.33 27.49 22.15
C VAL A 161 -42.08 26.55 20.96
N LEU A 162 -41.76 25.29 21.25
CA LEU A 162 -41.61 24.24 20.24
C LEU A 162 -42.98 23.61 19.94
N THR A 163 -43.84 24.30 19.18
CA THR A 163 -45.23 23.85 18.91
C THR A 163 -45.33 22.53 18.14
N LYS A 164 -44.28 22.17 17.40
CA LYS A 164 -44.21 20.91 16.64
C LYS A 164 -43.85 19.70 17.49
N GLU A 165 -43.50 19.91 18.76
CA GLU A 165 -43.18 18.84 19.69
C GLU A 165 -44.30 18.60 20.71
N ASN A 166 -44.51 17.33 21.03
CA ASN A 166 -45.42 16.94 22.10
C ASN A 166 -44.71 16.17 23.23
N PRO A 167 -43.81 16.82 23.99
CA PRO A 167 -43.11 16.19 25.10
C PRO A 167 -44.07 15.66 26.16
N LEU A 168 -43.93 14.38 26.50
CA LEU A 168 -44.74 13.67 27.50
C LEU A 168 -44.19 13.86 28.92
N GLY A 169 -45.07 13.76 29.91
CA GLY A 169 -44.70 13.78 31.33
C GLY A 169 -45.43 14.86 32.13
N GLU A 170 -45.68 14.57 33.41
CA GLU A 170 -46.49 15.41 34.31
C GLU A 170 -45.90 16.82 34.49
N LEU A 171 -44.56 16.94 34.58
CA LEU A 171 -43.87 18.22 34.71
C LEU A 171 -44.15 19.15 33.52
N VAL A 172 -44.03 18.60 32.31
CA VAL A 172 -44.23 19.35 31.06
C VAL A 172 -45.71 19.67 30.86
N ALA A 173 -46.61 18.71 31.09
CA ALA A 173 -48.06 18.92 30.96
C ALA A 173 -48.54 20.02 31.92
N SER A 174 -48.08 20.00 33.17
CA SER A 174 -48.44 20.99 34.19
C SER A 174 -47.88 22.37 33.85
N PHE A 175 -46.63 22.46 33.37
CA PHE A 175 -46.07 23.73 32.94
C PHE A 175 -46.74 24.29 31.68
N LYS A 176 -47.06 23.45 30.67
CA LYS A 176 -47.83 23.87 29.49
C LYS A 176 -49.19 24.46 29.89
N LYS A 177 -49.87 23.84 30.87
CA LYS A 177 -51.13 24.38 31.42
C LYS A 177 -50.92 25.72 32.14
N ALA A 178 -49.86 25.84 32.95
CA ALA A 178 -49.52 27.10 33.62
C ALA A 178 -49.18 28.22 32.63
N LEU A 179 -48.44 27.91 31.56
CA LEU A 179 -48.10 28.85 30.49
C LEU A 179 -49.34 29.26 29.67
N GLY A 180 -50.22 28.31 29.35
CA GLY A 180 -51.48 28.57 28.65
C GLY A 180 -52.48 29.40 29.45
N ALA A 181 -52.32 29.49 30.77
CA ALA A 181 -53.10 30.38 31.64
C ALA A 181 -52.53 31.81 31.69
N THR A 182 -51.48 32.13 30.92
CA THR A 182 -50.92 33.48 30.81
C THR A 182 -51.38 34.17 29.53
N ASP A 183 -51.42 35.50 29.53
CA ASP A 183 -51.81 36.33 28.37
C ASP A 183 -50.68 36.51 27.33
N VAL A 184 -49.66 35.64 27.36
CA VAL A 184 -48.46 35.77 26.51
C VAL A 184 -48.69 35.05 25.18
N GLU A 185 -48.40 35.73 24.07
CA GLU A 185 -48.48 35.17 22.72
C GLU A 185 -47.41 34.09 22.52
N GLN A 186 -47.82 32.88 22.12
CA GLN A 186 -46.91 31.77 21.88
C GLN A 186 -46.53 31.66 20.40
N VAL A 187 -45.23 31.69 20.10
CA VAL A 187 -44.68 31.69 18.73
C VAL A 187 -43.76 30.48 18.52
N GLU A 188 -43.76 29.87 17.33
CA GLU A 188 -42.82 28.78 17.04
C GLU A 188 -41.40 29.32 16.82
N VAL A 189 -40.41 28.75 17.51
CA VAL A 189 -38.99 29.17 17.45
C VAL A 189 -38.03 28.05 17.03
N GLY A 190 -38.56 26.92 16.57
CA GLY A 190 -37.76 25.75 16.22
C GLY A 190 -36.76 26.07 15.09
N LYS A 191 -37.16 26.90 14.13
CA LYS A 191 -36.28 27.37 13.03
C LYS A 191 -35.18 28.32 13.52
N GLY A 192 -35.48 29.17 14.49
CA GLY A 192 -34.50 30.08 15.10
C GLY A 192 -33.38 29.30 15.76
N ILE A 193 -33.73 28.31 16.58
CA ILE A 193 -32.76 27.41 17.22
C ILE A 193 -31.91 26.67 16.18
N GLU A 194 -32.53 26.15 15.12
CA GLU A 194 -31.82 25.44 14.05
C GLU A 194 -30.82 26.31 13.28
N THR A 195 -31.12 27.60 13.13
CA THR A 195 -30.23 28.56 12.47
C THR A 195 -28.92 28.71 13.26
N VAL A 196 -28.96 28.62 14.60
CA VAL A 196 -27.76 28.66 15.45
C VAL A 196 -26.85 27.45 15.20
N LEU A 197 -27.47 26.28 15.02
CA LEU A 197 -26.80 24.99 14.86
C LEU A 197 -26.26 24.76 13.46
N THR A 198 -26.66 25.59 12.48
CA THR A 198 -26.32 25.40 11.07
C THR A 198 -24.81 25.39 10.82
N VAL A 199 -24.09 26.38 11.36
CA VAL A 199 -22.63 26.49 11.24
C VAL A 199 -21.99 25.67 12.36
N LYS A 200 -21.07 24.78 12.04
CA LYS A 200 -20.44 23.87 13.00
C LYS A 200 -19.09 24.44 13.45
N GLU A 201 -18.81 24.40 14.75
CA GLU A 201 -17.47 24.66 15.29
C GLU A 201 -16.51 23.50 14.97
N SER A 202 -15.20 23.72 15.09
CA SER A 202 -14.19 22.71 14.76
C SER A 202 -14.39 21.39 15.51
N GLU A 203 -14.81 21.43 16.78
CA GLU A 203 -15.13 20.23 17.57
C GLU A 203 -16.38 19.49 17.05
N GLU A 204 -17.37 20.21 16.55
CA GLU A 204 -18.60 19.65 15.98
C GLU A 204 -18.30 19.00 14.63
N LEU A 205 -17.48 19.66 13.80
CA LEU A 205 -17.00 19.13 12.53
C LEU A 205 -16.19 17.85 12.74
N GLU A 206 -15.34 17.79 13.76
CA GLU A 206 -14.58 16.58 14.05
C GLU A 206 -15.51 15.41 14.44
N ASN A 207 -16.56 15.66 15.23
CA ASN A 207 -17.55 14.62 15.53
C ASN A 207 -18.31 14.15 14.28
N ILE A 208 -18.68 15.06 13.36
CA ILE A 208 -19.28 14.69 12.06
C ILE A 208 -18.27 13.89 11.22
N ARG A 209 -16.97 14.18 11.29
CA ARG A 209 -15.90 13.43 10.61
C ARG A 209 -15.83 11.99 11.13
N TRP A 210 -15.86 11.81 12.45
CA TRP A 210 -15.90 10.48 13.08
C TRP A 210 -17.18 9.72 12.73
N ALA A 211 -18.33 10.37 12.77
CA ALA A 211 -19.60 9.81 12.32
C ALA A 211 -19.51 9.34 10.85
N GLY A 212 -19.02 10.18 9.93
CA GLY A 212 -18.87 9.85 8.52
C GLY A 212 -17.87 8.72 8.25
N ALA A 213 -16.78 8.67 9.02
CA ALA A 213 -15.81 7.58 8.97
C ALA A 213 -16.43 6.26 9.46
N LEU A 214 -17.20 6.28 10.55
CA LEU A 214 -17.91 5.11 11.06
C LEU A 214 -18.96 4.61 10.07
N SER A 215 -19.79 5.51 9.51
CA SER A 215 -20.71 5.18 8.41
C SER A 215 -19.99 4.48 7.25
N SER A 216 -18.83 5.01 6.85
CA SER A 216 -18.05 4.44 5.74
C SER A 216 -17.50 3.05 6.07
N LYS A 217 -17.10 2.81 7.33
CA LYS A 217 -16.61 1.50 7.78
C LYS A 217 -17.75 0.48 7.87
N VAL A 218 -18.86 0.83 8.51
CA VAL A 218 -20.06 -0.04 8.59
C VAL A 218 -20.57 -0.38 7.20
N PHE A 219 -20.59 0.59 6.27
CA PHE A 219 -21.01 0.33 4.90
C PHE A 219 -20.13 -0.70 4.18
N LYS A 220 -18.80 -0.58 4.30
CA LYS A 220 -17.86 -1.45 3.59
C LYS A 220 -17.68 -2.82 4.24
N LEU A 221 -17.50 -2.84 5.56
CA LEU A 221 -17.13 -4.04 6.32
C LEU A 221 -18.35 -4.80 6.87
N LYS A 222 -19.56 -4.25 6.73
CA LYS A 222 -20.78 -4.96 7.09
C LYS A 222 -21.74 -5.08 5.91
N PHE A 223 -22.25 -3.97 5.39
CA PHE A 223 -23.28 -4.05 4.35
C PHE A 223 -22.75 -4.63 3.03
N MET A 224 -21.63 -4.12 2.48
CA MET A 224 -21.11 -4.60 1.20
C MET A 224 -20.68 -6.07 1.28
N GLU A 225 -19.98 -6.46 2.35
CA GLU A 225 -19.58 -7.85 2.58
C GLU A 225 -20.80 -8.78 2.76
N ASP A 226 -21.80 -8.39 3.57
CA ASP A 226 -23.03 -9.17 3.71
C ASP A 226 -23.80 -9.27 2.37
N MET A 227 -23.89 -8.18 1.60
CA MET A 227 -24.59 -8.16 0.32
C MET A 227 -23.92 -9.09 -0.69
N GLU A 228 -22.59 -9.02 -0.82
CA GLU A 228 -21.77 -9.89 -1.67
C GLU A 228 -21.99 -11.36 -1.25
N GLN A 229 -21.81 -11.67 0.05
CA GLN A 229 -22.07 -13.00 0.62
C GLN A 229 -23.48 -13.53 0.34
N ILE A 230 -24.51 -12.69 0.48
CA ILE A 230 -25.89 -13.11 0.24
C ILE A 230 -26.10 -13.46 -1.23
N ILE A 231 -25.52 -12.68 -2.14
CA ILE A 231 -25.58 -12.92 -3.59
C ILE A 231 -24.85 -14.22 -3.92
N ASP A 232 -23.61 -14.36 -3.46
CA ASP A 232 -22.74 -15.51 -3.78
C ASP A 232 -23.29 -16.83 -3.22
N ASP A 233 -23.86 -16.81 -2.00
CA ASP A 233 -24.47 -18.00 -1.38
C ASP A 233 -25.93 -18.26 -1.84
N GLU A 234 -26.46 -17.44 -2.76
CA GLU A 234 -27.88 -17.43 -3.17
C GLU A 234 -28.88 -17.40 -1.99
N LYS A 235 -28.48 -16.75 -0.89
CA LYS A 235 -29.29 -16.72 0.35
C LYS A 235 -30.52 -15.82 0.20
N SER A 236 -31.67 -16.35 0.57
CA SER A 236 -32.91 -15.57 0.65
C SER A 236 -33.03 -14.87 2.01
N ILE A 237 -32.48 -13.66 2.13
CA ILE A 237 -32.56 -12.82 3.33
C ILE A 237 -33.42 -11.58 3.07
N SER A 238 -34.30 -11.22 4.01
CA SER A 238 -35.14 -10.02 3.90
C SER A 238 -34.35 -8.73 4.15
N HIS A 239 -34.78 -7.64 3.52
CA HIS A 239 -34.16 -6.32 3.75
C HIS A 239 -34.14 -5.93 5.24
N GLU A 240 -35.22 -6.20 5.98
CA GLU A 240 -35.32 -5.98 7.42
C GLU A 240 -34.24 -6.74 8.21
N LYS A 241 -33.96 -8.00 7.87
CA LYS A 241 -32.90 -8.77 8.54
C LYS A 241 -31.51 -8.20 8.29
N ILE A 242 -31.24 -7.74 7.07
CA ILE A 242 -29.98 -7.06 6.73
C ILE A 242 -29.85 -5.76 7.53
N SER A 243 -30.94 -4.97 7.62
CA SER A 243 -31.00 -3.76 8.44
C SER A 243 -30.64 -4.04 9.90
N MET A 244 -31.27 -5.04 10.51
CA MET A 244 -31.01 -5.43 11.91
C MET A 244 -29.56 -5.88 12.10
N ALA A 245 -29.01 -6.66 11.17
CA ALA A 245 -27.61 -7.10 11.25
C ALA A 245 -26.60 -5.93 11.18
N ILE A 246 -26.96 -4.84 10.50
CA ILE A 246 -26.16 -3.60 10.49
C ILE A 246 -26.33 -2.83 11.80
N GLU A 247 -27.54 -2.76 12.37
CA GLU A 247 -27.79 -2.12 13.67
C GLU A 247 -27.00 -2.78 14.80
N ASP A 248 -26.95 -4.10 14.80
CA ASP A 248 -26.18 -4.90 15.77
C ASP A 248 -24.68 -4.55 15.85
N VAL A 249 -24.13 -3.89 14.82
CA VAL A 249 -22.75 -3.40 14.81
C VAL A 249 -22.56 -2.19 15.73
N PHE A 250 -23.59 -1.37 15.90
CA PHE A 250 -23.53 -0.21 16.80
C PHE A 250 -23.53 -0.64 18.26
N ASP A 251 -24.23 -1.73 18.59
CA ASP A 251 -24.18 -2.34 19.93
C ASP A 251 -22.84 -3.06 20.19
N ASN A 252 -22.24 -3.64 19.15
CA ASN A 252 -21.00 -4.41 19.24
C ASN A 252 -19.99 -4.01 18.12
N PRO A 253 -19.34 -2.84 18.23
CA PRO A 253 -18.45 -2.31 17.19
C PRO A 253 -17.21 -3.18 16.93
N SER A 254 -16.86 -4.05 17.88
CA SER A 254 -15.83 -5.09 17.72
C SER A 254 -16.12 -6.05 16.55
N LYS A 255 -17.39 -6.25 16.17
CA LYS A 255 -17.78 -7.08 15.01
C LYS A 255 -17.13 -6.62 13.70
N ILE A 256 -16.81 -5.33 13.59
CA ILE A 256 -16.11 -4.74 12.43
C ILE A 256 -14.71 -4.24 12.77
N LYS A 257 -14.09 -4.77 13.84
CA LYS A 257 -12.74 -4.40 14.32
C LYS A 257 -12.60 -2.89 14.63
N VAL A 258 -13.67 -2.26 15.13
CA VAL A 258 -13.67 -0.84 15.55
C VAL A 258 -13.65 -0.74 17.07
N THR A 259 -12.67 0.00 17.60
CA THR A 259 -12.49 0.28 19.02
C THR A 259 -13.08 1.65 19.38
N ILE A 260 -14.40 1.78 19.33
CA ILE A 260 -15.14 2.95 19.82
C ILE A 260 -16.09 2.47 20.91
N ASP A 261 -16.26 3.26 21.97
CA ASP A 261 -17.21 2.95 23.04
C ASP A 261 -18.65 2.93 22.46
N PRO A 262 -19.41 1.84 22.61
CA PRO A 262 -20.80 1.76 22.18
C PRO A 262 -21.68 2.90 22.72
N VAL A 263 -21.33 3.48 23.87
CA VAL A 263 -22.08 4.61 24.46
C VAL A 263 -21.98 5.89 23.62
N ASP A 264 -20.91 6.04 22.83
CA ASP A 264 -20.67 7.23 22.00
C ASP A 264 -21.26 7.10 20.58
N ILE A 265 -21.80 5.93 20.21
CA ILE A 265 -22.26 5.64 18.84
C ILE A 265 -23.69 5.12 18.79
N GLU A 266 -24.41 5.49 17.75
CA GLU A 266 -25.75 4.98 17.47
C GLU A 266 -26.06 5.06 15.97
N PRO A 267 -26.96 4.25 15.42
CA PRO A 267 -27.45 4.47 14.06
C PRO A 267 -28.29 5.76 14.02
N CYS A 268 -28.14 6.55 12.95
CA CYS A 268 -28.95 7.75 12.75
C CYS A 268 -30.43 7.42 12.55
N TYR A 269 -30.70 6.30 11.91
CA TYR A 269 -32.00 5.75 11.60
C TYR A 269 -31.78 4.27 11.22
N PRO A 270 -32.83 3.42 11.28
CA PRO A 270 -32.72 2.03 10.85
C PRO A 270 -32.16 1.92 9.42
N PRO A 271 -31.03 1.24 9.17
CA PRO A 271 -30.42 1.12 7.85
C PRO A 271 -31.44 0.71 6.78
N ILE A 272 -31.45 1.45 5.67
CA ILE A 272 -32.46 1.24 4.62
C ILE A 272 -31.83 0.39 3.52
N VAL A 273 -32.37 -0.79 3.27
CA VAL A 273 -32.01 -1.67 2.16
C VAL A 273 -33.24 -1.90 1.30
N GLN A 274 -33.12 -1.73 -0.02
CA GLN A 274 -34.22 -1.83 -0.98
C GLN A 274 -33.76 -2.52 -2.27
N SER A 275 -34.60 -3.41 -2.81
CA SER A 275 -34.39 -4.07 -4.11
C SER A 275 -35.72 -4.59 -4.67
N GLY A 276 -35.71 -5.22 -5.84
CA GLY A 276 -36.89 -5.94 -6.33
C GLY A 276 -38.01 -5.03 -6.87
N GLY A 277 -37.69 -3.84 -7.35
CA GLY A 277 -38.66 -2.92 -7.96
C GLY A 277 -39.46 -2.06 -6.98
N LYS A 278 -39.22 -2.20 -5.66
CA LYS A 278 -39.90 -1.44 -4.61
C LYS A 278 -38.92 -0.48 -3.94
N TYR A 279 -38.89 0.76 -4.44
CA TYR A 279 -37.97 1.80 -3.94
C TYR A 279 -38.72 2.99 -3.34
N ASP A 280 -38.26 3.49 -2.21
CA ASP A 280 -38.66 4.78 -1.65
C ASP A 280 -37.40 5.56 -1.26
N LEU A 281 -37.10 6.62 -2.01
CA LEU A 281 -35.91 7.46 -1.80
C LEU A 281 -36.12 8.54 -0.72
N LYS A 282 -37.23 8.48 0.02
CA LYS A 282 -37.45 9.38 1.16
C LYS A 282 -36.58 8.96 2.35
N PRO A 283 -36.12 9.94 3.17
CA PRO A 283 -35.40 9.64 4.41
C PRO A 283 -36.23 8.86 5.45
N SER A 284 -37.55 8.78 5.26
CA SER A 284 -38.48 8.04 6.13
C SER A 284 -38.75 6.62 5.66
N ALA A 285 -38.06 6.16 4.60
CA ALA A 285 -38.24 4.80 4.11
C ALA A 285 -37.75 3.79 5.17
N GLN A 286 -38.26 2.57 5.10
CA GLN A 286 -37.88 1.48 5.98
C GLN A 286 -37.61 0.23 5.14
N SER A 287 -36.66 -0.58 5.62
CA SER A 287 -36.39 -1.91 5.07
C SER A 287 -37.62 -2.79 5.26
N ASN A 288 -38.09 -3.43 4.19
CA ASN A 288 -39.29 -4.26 4.23
C ASN A 288 -38.97 -5.75 4.49
N LYS A 289 -40.01 -6.58 4.58
CA LYS A 289 -39.89 -8.03 4.83
C LYS A 289 -39.64 -8.86 3.57
N ASP A 290 -39.62 -8.24 2.39
CA ASP A 290 -39.35 -8.95 1.15
C ASP A 290 -37.87 -9.39 1.10
N PRO A 291 -37.57 -10.57 0.53
CA PRO A 291 -36.19 -10.99 0.26
C PRO A 291 -35.47 -10.02 -0.67
N MET A 292 -34.19 -9.79 -0.41
CA MET A 292 -33.31 -9.06 -1.31
C MET A 292 -33.28 -9.75 -2.69
N LYS A 293 -33.52 -8.97 -3.74
CA LYS A 293 -33.44 -9.40 -5.13
C LYS A 293 -32.13 -8.93 -5.74
N TYR A 294 -31.53 -9.80 -6.55
CA TYR A 294 -30.25 -9.55 -7.19
C TYR A 294 -30.48 -8.75 -8.47
N ASP A 295 -30.89 -7.49 -8.30
CA ASP A 295 -31.18 -6.58 -9.40
C ASP A 295 -30.53 -5.20 -9.23
N VAL A 296 -31.25 -4.23 -8.69
CA VAL A 296 -30.74 -2.92 -8.30
C VAL A 296 -30.95 -2.79 -6.81
N ILE A 297 -29.87 -2.79 -6.05
CA ILE A 297 -29.89 -2.77 -4.59
C ILE A 297 -29.51 -1.38 -4.11
N ILE A 298 -30.37 -0.73 -3.35
CA ILE A 298 -30.09 0.56 -2.71
C ILE A 298 -29.86 0.31 -1.23
N CYS A 299 -28.73 0.80 -0.72
CA CYS A 299 -28.49 0.87 0.72
C CYS A 299 -28.21 2.31 1.14
N SER A 300 -28.85 2.75 2.22
CA SER A 300 -28.57 4.01 2.90
C SER A 300 -28.45 3.77 4.39
N LEU A 301 -27.31 4.11 4.98
CA LEU A 301 -27.10 4.06 6.43
C LEU A 301 -26.34 5.30 6.91
N GLY A 302 -26.55 5.65 8.17
CA GLY A 302 -25.87 6.76 8.81
C GLY A 302 -25.50 6.39 10.23
N ALA A 303 -24.27 6.68 10.63
CA ALA A 303 -23.79 6.60 12.00
C ALA A 303 -23.88 7.96 12.66
N ARG A 304 -24.21 7.96 13.94
CA ARG A 304 -24.23 9.13 14.82
C ARG A 304 -23.14 8.93 15.88
N TYR A 305 -22.23 9.88 15.99
CA TYR A 305 -21.13 9.86 16.95
C TYR A 305 -21.26 11.07 17.88
N LYS A 306 -21.37 10.83 19.19
CA LYS A 306 -21.59 11.88 20.21
C LYS A 306 -22.72 12.83 19.81
N GLY A 307 -23.82 12.26 19.33
CA GLY A 307 -25.00 13.01 18.88
C GLY A 307 -24.92 13.64 17.48
N TYR A 308 -23.77 13.65 16.80
CA TYR A 308 -23.63 14.20 15.43
C TYR A 308 -23.82 13.14 14.36
N CYS A 309 -24.70 13.43 13.41
CA CYS A 309 -25.11 12.54 12.34
C CYS A 309 -24.18 12.58 11.13
N SER A 310 -24.17 11.47 10.42
CA SER A 310 -23.65 11.35 9.06
C SER A 310 -24.57 10.46 8.23
N ASN A 311 -24.40 10.44 6.92
CA ASN A 311 -25.21 9.64 6.02
C ASN A 311 -24.44 9.25 4.77
N VAL A 312 -24.59 8.00 4.34
CA VAL A 312 -24.07 7.52 3.07
C VAL A 312 -25.10 6.61 2.42
N GLY A 313 -25.27 6.77 1.11
CA GLY A 313 -26.20 5.98 0.31
C GLY A 313 -25.60 5.61 -1.03
N ARG A 314 -25.72 4.33 -1.42
CA ARG A 314 -25.21 3.80 -2.69
C ARG A 314 -26.27 2.93 -3.36
N THR A 315 -26.17 2.86 -4.68
CA THR A 315 -26.91 1.92 -5.52
C THR A 315 -25.91 0.95 -6.13
N PHE A 316 -26.21 -0.33 -6.01
CA PHE A 316 -25.49 -1.44 -6.58
C PHE A 316 -26.33 -2.08 -7.67
N PHE A 317 -25.66 -2.58 -8.71
CA PHE A 317 -26.30 -3.16 -9.88
C PHE A 317 -25.74 -4.55 -10.11
N ILE A 318 -26.62 -5.54 -10.12
CA ILE A 318 -26.29 -6.92 -10.48
C ILE A 318 -26.73 -7.12 -11.93
N ASP A 319 -25.86 -7.61 -12.81
CA ASP A 319 -26.09 -7.77 -14.26
C ASP A 319 -26.72 -6.54 -14.95
N PRO A 320 -26.16 -5.32 -14.79
CA PRO A 320 -26.80 -4.10 -15.26
C PRO A 320 -27.00 -4.06 -16.78
N THR A 321 -28.06 -3.38 -17.21
CA THR A 321 -28.21 -2.97 -18.61
C THR A 321 -27.44 -1.67 -18.88
N SER A 322 -27.07 -1.41 -20.13
CA SER A 322 -26.46 -0.13 -20.53
C SER A 322 -27.35 1.10 -20.21
N SER A 323 -28.66 0.92 -20.07
CA SER A 323 -29.58 1.99 -19.64
C SER A 323 -29.37 2.37 -18.17
N MET A 324 -29.11 1.37 -17.30
CA MET A 324 -28.82 1.55 -15.88
C MET A 324 -27.48 2.26 -15.66
N GLU A 325 -26.45 1.91 -16.45
CA GLU A 325 -25.16 2.61 -16.44
C GLU A 325 -25.31 4.10 -16.74
N LYS A 326 -26.05 4.44 -17.81
CA LYS A 326 -26.25 5.83 -18.22
C LYS A 326 -27.02 6.66 -17.19
N SER A 327 -28.02 6.07 -16.54
CA SER A 327 -28.79 6.77 -15.50
C SER A 327 -27.98 6.96 -14.22
N TYR A 328 -27.14 5.97 -13.86
CA TYR A 328 -26.21 6.07 -12.73
C TYR A 328 -25.12 7.12 -12.95
N GLU A 329 -24.43 7.09 -14.10
CA GLU A 329 -23.37 8.05 -14.41
C GLU A 329 -23.90 9.49 -14.46
N LEU A 330 -25.10 9.71 -15.00
CA LEU A 330 -25.74 11.03 -14.95
C LEU A 330 -25.99 11.48 -13.51
N LEU A 331 -26.45 10.58 -12.62
CA LEU A 331 -26.66 10.90 -11.22
C LEU A 331 -25.33 11.20 -10.51
N ARG A 332 -24.29 10.41 -10.78
CA ARG A 332 -22.93 10.58 -10.22
C ARG A 332 -22.33 11.93 -10.61
N GLU A 333 -22.37 12.30 -11.89
CA GLU A 333 -21.92 13.61 -12.38
C GLU A 333 -22.70 14.76 -11.73
N ALA A 334 -24.02 14.62 -11.61
CA ALA A 334 -24.86 15.62 -10.96
C ALA A 334 -24.57 15.75 -9.46
N HIS A 335 -24.29 14.63 -8.79
CA HIS A 335 -23.90 14.58 -7.37
C HIS A 335 -22.58 15.29 -7.13
N GLU A 336 -21.56 14.98 -7.92
CA GLU A 336 -20.24 15.63 -7.85
C GLU A 336 -20.32 17.12 -8.16
N MET A 337 -21.14 17.51 -9.13
CA MET A 337 -21.42 18.93 -9.42
C MET A 337 -22.07 19.62 -8.22
N CYS A 338 -23.06 18.99 -7.58
CA CYS A 338 -23.73 19.55 -6.40
C CYS A 338 -22.72 19.82 -5.29
N VAL A 339 -21.88 18.85 -4.96
CA VAL A 339 -20.84 18.99 -3.92
C VAL A 339 -19.85 20.11 -4.27
N LYS A 340 -19.35 20.15 -5.51
CA LYS A 340 -18.40 21.19 -5.96
C LYS A 340 -18.99 22.60 -5.92
N GLU A 341 -20.30 22.72 -6.12
CA GLU A 341 -20.99 24.01 -6.11
C GLU A 341 -21.38 24.50 -4.72
N LEU A 342 -21.37 23.64 -3.70
CA LEU A 342 -21.63 24.01 -2.30
C LEU A 342 -20.44 24.73 -1.66
N GLN A 343 -20.14 25.94 -2.11
CA GLN A 343 -19.02 26.76 -1.64
C GLN A 343 -19.48 27.99 -0.84
N PRO A 344 -18.64 28.54 0.06
CA PRO A 344 -18.95 29.76 0.78
C PRO A 344 -19.36 30.92 -0.16
N GLY A 345 -20.35 31.71 0.25
CA GLY A 345 -20.83 32.88 -0.49
C GLY A 345 -21.84 32.58 -1.61
N LYS A 346 -22.10 31.30 -1.93
CA LYS A 346 -23.18 30.92 -2.86
C LYS A 346 -24.51 30.76 -2.14
N ILE A 347 -25.61 30.88 -2.89
CA ILE A 347 -26.98 30.66 -2.39
C ILE A 347 -27.39 29.22 -2.69
N VAL A 348 -27.91 28.50 -1.69
CA VAL A 348 -28.33 27.09 -1.83
C VAL A 348 -29.26 26.88 -3.04
N GLY A 349 -30.26 27.75 -3.22
CA GLY A 349 -31.22 27.66 -4.33
C GLY A 349 -30.57 27.76 -5.71
N LYS A 350 -29.54 28.59 -5.87
CA LYS A 350 -28.79 28.72 -7.13
C LYS A 350 -27.95 27.48 -7.43
N VAL A 351 -27.35 26.86 -6.41
CA VAL A 351 -26.62 25.59 -6.55
C VAL A 351 -27.57 24.50 -7.03
N VAL A 352 -28.73 24.36 -6.38
CA VAL A 352 -29.73 23.35 -6.74
C VAL A 352 -30.30 23.60 -8.13
N GLU A 353 -30.57 24.85 -8.49
CA GLU A 353 -31.05 25.20 -9.83
C GLU A 353 -30.04 24.80 -10.91
N LYS A 354 -28.74 25.03 -10.67
CA LYS A 354 -27.66 24.65 -11.60
C LYS A 354 -27.62 23.14 -11.83
N VAL A 355 -27.67 22.34 -10.76
CA VAL A 355 -27.67 20.87 -10.85
C VAL A 355 -28.93 20.37 -11.56
N ARG A 356 -30.10 20.94 -11.26
CA ARG A 356 -31.37 20.60 -11.91
C ARG A 356 -31.34 20.89 -13.41
N LYS A 357 -30.83 22.05 -13.81
CA LYS A 357 -30.65 22.42 -15.23
C LYS A 357 -29.68 21.47 -15.94
N PHE A 358 -28.60 21.08 -15.28
CA PHE A 358 -27.66 20.09 -15.82
C PHE A 358 -28.36 18.76 -16.13
N ILE A 359 -29.09 18.19 -15.15
CA ILE A 359 -29.84 16.94 -15.36
C ILE A 359 -30.88 17.10 -16.48
N GLN A 360 -31.64 18.20 -16.48
CA GLN A 360 -32.65 18.48 -17.49
C GLN A 360 -32.05 18.56 -18.90
N SER A 361 -30.87 19.18 -19.05
CA SER A 361 -30.19 19.32 -20.34
C SER A 361 -29.64 18.01 -20.90
N ARG A 362 -29.25 17.08 -20.02
CA ARG A 362 -28.72 15.77 -20.42
C ARG A 362 -29.83 14.76 -20.67
N ASN A 363 -30.87 14.75 -19.84
CA ASN A 363 -31.99 13.82 -19.96
C ASN A 363 -33.27 14.39 -19.29
N ALA A 364 -34.15 14.98 -20.11
CA ALA A 364 -35.40 15.55 -19.64
C ALA A 364 -36.37 14.51 -19.03
N THR A 365 -36.30 13.25 -19.47
CA THR A 365 -37.14 12.17 -18.94
C THR A 365 -36.72 11.81 -17.52
N LEU A 366 -35.42 11.60 -17.28
CA LEU A 366 -34.89 11.33 -15.93
C LEU A 366 -35.04 12.54 -15.01
N PHE A 367 -35.00 13.76 -15.53
CA PHE A 367 -35.30 14.97 -14.75
C PHE A 367 -36.70 14.93 -14.12
N GLY A 368 -37.71 14.41 -14.84
CA GLY A 368 -39.06 14.21 -14.30
C GLY A 368 -39.15 13.17 -13.18
N LYS A 369 -38.11 12.35 -13.02
CA LYS A 369 -37.99 11.28 -12.02
C LYS A 369 -37.06 11.63 -10.85
N LEU A 370 -36.44 12.80 -10.88
CA LEU A 370 -35.53 13.29 -9.84
C LEU A 370 -36.27 13.54 -8.51
N THR A 371 -35.63 13.22 -7.39
CA THR A 371 -36.14 13.55 -6.05
C THR A 371 -36.46 15.04 -5.91
N LYS A 372 -37.42 15.36 -5.02
CA LYS A 372 -37.91 16.74 -4.85
C LYS A 372 -36.85 17.72 -4.35
N ASN A 373 -35.90 17.24 -3.55
CA ASN A 373 -34.76 17.99 -3.04
C ASN A 373 -33.47 17.20 -3.30
N LEU A 374 -32.33 17.89 -3.19
CA LEU A 374 -31.00 17.30 -3.39
C LEU A 374 -30.30 16.90 -2.08
N GLY A 375 -31.04 16.83 -0.98
CA GLY A 375 -30.52 16.64 0.36
C GLY A 375 -30.86 17.78 1.33
N PHE A 376 -30.12 17.85 2.43
CA PHE A 376 -30.38 18.76 3.54
C PHE A 376 -29.14 18.99 4.42
N GLY A 377 -29.16 20.03 5.26
CA GLY A 377 -28.13 20.22 6.28
C GLY A 377 -28.13 19.09 7.30
N ILE A 378 -26.96 18.75 7.84
CA ILE A 378 -26.78 17.65 8.78
C ILE A 378 -25.90 18.09 9.96
N GLY A 379 -26.17 17.57 11.14
CA GLY A 379 -25.46 17.94 12.38
C GLY A 379 -25.94 17.10 13.54
N LEU A 380 -26.29 17.74 14.66
CA LEU A 380 -26.98 17.07 15.77
C LEU A 380 -28.36 16.53 15.38
N GLU A 381 -28.94 17.16 14.36
CA GLU A 381 -30.11 16.66 13.65
C GLU A 381 -29.68 15.92 12.41
N PHE A 382 -30.29 14.75 12.18
CA PHE A 382 -30.14 14.06 10.92
C PHE A 382 -30.57 14.94 9.75
N ARG A 383 -31.67 15.68 9.91
CA ARG A 383 -32.23 16.55 8.87
C ARG A 383 -32.52 17.95 9.39
N GLU A 384 -31.66 18.89 9.01
CA GLU A 384 -31.87 20.33 9.21
C GLU A 384 -32.85 20.87 8.15
N SER A 385 -34.09 21.14 8.58
CA SER A 385 -35.18 21.69 7.80
C SER A 385 -34.94 23.11 7.22
N CYS A 386 -34.07 23.93 7.82
CA CYS A 386 -33.70 25.25 7.33
C CYS A 386 -32.70 25.19 6.16
N ASN A 387 -31.97 24.08 6.05
CA ASN A 387 -30.90 23.87 5.07
C ASN A 387 -31.28 22.82 4.02
N LEU A 388 -32.57 22.71 3.66
CA LEU A 388 -33.00 21.83 2.57
C LEU A 388 -32.42 22.30 1.23
N LEU A 389 -31.81 21.39 0.48
CA LEU A 389 -31.27 21.66 -0.85
C LEU A 389 -32.40 21.71 -1.88
N THR A 390 -33.07 22.86 -1.94
CA THR A 390 -34.18 23.17 -2.87
C THR A 390 -33.95 24.49 -3.59
N THR A 391 -34.55 24.67 -4.77
CA THR A 391 -34.45 25.93 -5.54
C THR A 391 -35.02 27.15 -4.82
N LYS A 392 -35.91 26.93 -3.85
CA LYS A 392 -36.53 28.00 -3.05
C LYS A 392 -35.66 28.47 -1.88
N ASN A 393 -34.64 27.71 -1.51
CA ASN A 393 -33.81 28.03 -0.35
C ASN A 393 -32.86 29.19 -0.65
N GLN A 394 -33.01 30.30 0.08
CA GLN A 394 -32.19 31.51 -0.09
C GLN A 394 -31.02 31.59 0.91
N THR A 395 -30.76 30.55 1.70
CA THR A 395 -29.64 30.51 2.64
C THR A 395 -28.31 30.71 1.92
N LEU A 396 -27.52 31.64 2.46
CA LEU A 396 -26.13 31.85 2.06
C LEU A 396 -25.25 30.77 2.69
N ILE A 397 -24.53 30.03 1.85
CA ILE A 397 -23.62 28.99 2.29
C ILE A 397 -22.42 29.66 2.99
N LYS A 398 -22.10 29.17 4.19
CA LYS A 398 -20.97 29.63 5.01
C LYS A 398 -20.01 28.47 5.25
N GLU A 399 -18.76 28.82 5.53
CA GLU A 399 -17.79 27.88 6.08
C GLU A 399 -18.33 27.25 7.37
N GLY A 400 -18.04 25.96 7.56
CA GLY A 400 -18.51 25.17 8.70
C GLY A 400 -19.92 24.60 8.54
N MET A 401 -20.62 24.86 7.44
CA MET A 401 -21.89 24.16 7.15
C MET A 401 -21.62 22.72 6.71
N ALA A 402 -22.46 21.79 7.15
CA ALA A 402 -22.42 20.39 6.76
C ALA A 402 -23.74 19.98 6.09
N PHE A 403 -23.67 19.21 5.01
CA PHE A 403 -24.81 18.76 4.23
C PHE A 403 -24.77 17.25 4.00
N ASN A 404 -25.93 16.61 4.09
CA ASN A 404 -26.19 15.34 3.45
C ASN A 404 -26.66 15.61 2.02
N VAL A 405 -25.76 15.48 1.04
CA VAL A 405 -26.10 15.61 -0.38
C VAL A 405 -26.64 14.27 -0.86
N ALA A 406 -27.97 14.16 -0.92
CA ALA A 406 -28.69 12.90 -1.09
C ALA A 406 -29.82 13.05 -2.11
N PHE A 407 -29.68 12.42 -3.28
CA PHE A 407 -30.72 12.42 -4.31
C PHE A 407 -30.58 11.28 -5.30
N GLY A 408 -31.64 11.09 -6.07
CA GLY A 408 -31.77 9.98 -6.97
C GLY A 408 -32.87 10.15 -8.02
N PHE A 409 -32.98 9.15 -8.89
CA PHE A 409 -34.06 9.00 -9.84
C PHE A 409 -34.94 7.83 -9.40
N ASN A 410 -36.25 8.05 -9.29
CA ASN A 410 -37.20 7.00 -8.92
C ASN A 410 -38.00 6.50 -10.14
N ASP A 411 -38.57 5.30 -10.06
CA ASP A 411 -39.53 4.78 -11.06
C ASP A 411 -39.01 4.87 -12.51
N ILE A 412 -37.74 4.53 -12.75
CA ILE A 412 -37.15 4.49 -14.10
C ILE A 412 -37.63 3.21 -14.80
N PRO A 413 -38.39 3.31 -15.92
CA PRO A 413 -38.94 2.14 -16.58
C PRO A 413 -37.86 1.34 -17.32
N ILE A 414 -37.96 0.00 -17.27
CA ILE A 414 -37.15 -0.90 -18.08
C ILE A 414 -37.93 -1.24 -19.36
N PRO A 415 -37.36 -1.07 -20.57
CA PRO A 415 -38.02 -1.43 -21.83
C PRO A 415 -38.35 -2.92 -21.92
N GLU A 416 -39.49 -3.26 -22.54
CA GLU A 416 -40.00 -4.63 -22.63
C GLU A 416 -39.03 -5.61 -23.31
N SER A 417 -38.21 -5.13 -24.26
CA SER A 417 -37.13 -5.91 -24.88
C SER A 417 -36.04 -6.35 -23.90
N GLN A 418 -35.84 -5.63 -22.79
CA GLN A 418 -34.86 -5.90 -21.74
C GLN A 418 -35.47 -6.66 -20.55
N ARG A 419 -36.81 -6.71 -20.44
CA ARG A 419 -37.54 -7.45 -19.38
C ARG A 419 -37.46 -8.97 -19.53
N LYS A 420 -37.08 -9.50 -20.70
CA LYS A 420 -36.95 -10.96 -20.90
C LYS A 420 -35.81 -11.60 -20.08
N LYS A 421 -34.80 -10.82 -19.68
CA LYS A 421 -33.68 -11.27 -18.84
C LYS A 421 -33.86 -10.94 -17.36
N LYS A 422 -34.76 -10.03 -16.99
CA LYS A 422 -34.99 -9.61 -15.59
C LYS A 422 -36.47 -9.41 -15.30
N LYS A 423 -36.97 -9.99 -14.21
CA LYS A 423 -38.35 -9.81 -13.69
C LYS A 423 -38.62 -8.41 -13.11
N LEU A 424 -37.89 -7.39 -13.54
CA LEU A 424 -37.94 -6.03 -12.99
C LEU A 424 -38.63 -5.08 -13.98
N GLU A 425 -39.70 -4.40 -13.54
CA GLU A 425 -40.47 -3.47 -14.39
C GLU A 425 -39.89 -2.05 -14.40
N SER A 426 -39.39 -1.61 -13.23
CA SER A 426 -38.77 -0.30 -13.03
C SER A 426 -37.74 -0.36 -11.91
N TYR A 427 -36.80 0.59 -11.91
CA TYR A 427 -35.74 0.68 -10.90
C TYR A 427 -35.54 2.12 -10.41
N ALA A 428 -34.79 2.26 -9.33
CA ALA A 428 -34.36 3.55 -8.81
C ALA A 428 -32.83 3.60 -8.69
N VAL A 429 -32.28 4.81 -8.65
CA VAL A 429 -30.85 5.06 -8.42
C VAL A 429 -30.72 6.18 -7.41
N PHE A 430 -29.84 6.02 -6.43
CA PHE A 430 -29.69 6.93 -5.30
C PHE A 430 -28.23 7.05 -4.85
N LEU A 431 -27.78 8.28 -4.63
CA LEU A 431 -26.49 8.59 -4.04
C LEU A 431 -26.66 9.54 -2.87
N ALA A 432 -26.00 9.25 -1.76
CA ALA A 432 -25.91 10.14 -0.62
C ALA A 432 -24.50 10.19 -0.04
N ASP A 433 -24.04 11.38 0.35
CA ASP A 433 -22.77 11.60 1.05
C ASP A 433 -22.89 12.75 2.04
N THR A 434 -22.24 12.62 3.20
CA THR A 434 -22.00 13.75 4.11
C THR A 434 -20.82 14.56 3.59
N VAL A 435 -21.04 15.86 3.39
CA VAL A 435 -20.02 16.82 2.96
C VAL A 435 -19.98 18.03 3.87
N VAL A 436 -18.81 18.62 4.02
CA VAL A 436 -18.57 19.82 4.82
C VAL A 436 -18.00 20.93 3.96
N VAL A 437 -18.57 22.12 4.09
CA VAL A 437 -18.10 23.33 3.42
C VAL A 437 -16.97 23.94 4.25
N LEU A 438 -15.76 23.92 3.70
CA LEU A 438 -14.58 24.60 4.24
C LEU A 438 -14.34 25.90 3.47
N GLU A 439 -13.35 26.69 3.88
CA GLU A 439 -13.04 27.99 3.27
C GLU A 439 -12.85 27.92 1.74
N ASN A 440 -12.08 26.95 1.26
CA ASN A 440 -11.68 26.84 -0.15
C ASN A 440 -12.31 25.66 -0.90
N GLU A 441 -12.90 24.70 -0.20
CA GLU A 441 -13.40 23.46 -0.79
C GLU A 441 -14.57 22.86 -0.01
N THR A 442 -15.26 21.92 -0.64
CA THR A 442 -16.31 21.11 -0.01
C THR A 442 -15.81 19.68 0.09
N LYS A 443 -15.58 19.20 1.32
CA LYS A 443 -14.90 17.94 1.58
C LYS A 443 -15.89 16.83 1.89
N TYR A 444 -15.65 15.64 1.33
CA TYR A 444 -16.39 14.43 1.68
C TYR A 444 -15.94 13.87 3.02
N TYR A 445 -16.89 13.67 3.92
CA TYR A 445 -16.65 13.01 5.22
C TYR A 445 -17.07 11.53 5.18
N THR A 446 -17.83 11.12 4.16
CA THR A 446 -18.08 9.72 3.82
C THR A 446 -17.22 9.29 2.64
N LYS A 447 -16.56 8.13 2.74
CA LYS A 447 -15.60 7.61 1.76
C LYS A 447 -15.98 6.21 1.28
N VAL A 448 -17.17 6.06 0.70
CA VAL A 448 -17.62 4.82 0.07
C VAL A 448 -17.51 4.94 -1.47
N PRO A 449 -16.98 3.95 -2.19
CA PRO A 449 -16.88 4.00 -3.65
C PRO A 449 -18.24 4.28 -4.32
N LYS A 450 -18.22 5.08 -5.39
CA LYS A 450 -19.39 5.38 -6.24
C LYS A 450 -19.05 5.40 -7.73
N ALA A 451 -17.87 4.88 -8.10
CA ALA A 451 -17.50 4.70 -9.50
C ALA A 451 -18.24 3.48 -10.05
N TRP A 452 -18.69 3.52 -11.31
CA TRP A 452 -19.46 2.44 -11.93
C TRP A 452 -18.85 1.04 -11.74
N GLY A 453 -17.56 0.87 -12.03
CA GLY A 453 -16.86 -0.42 -11.86
C GLY A 453 -16.71 -0.90 -10.40
N LYS A 454 -17.07 -0.08 -9.41
CA LYS A 454 -17.11 -0.47 -7.99
C LYS A 454 -18.52 -0.79 -7.48
N VAL A 455 -19.56 -0.48 -8.25
CA VAL A 455 -20.97 -0.70 -7.86
C VAL A 455 -21.73 -1.65 -8.79
N ARG A 456 -21.08 -2.10 -9.87
CA ARG A 456 -21.57 -3.15 -10.77
C ARG A 456 -21.01 -4.51 -10.36
N TYR A 457 -21.87 -5.51 -10.38
CA TYR A 457 -21.59 -6.94 -10.24
C TYR A 457 -22.19 -7.65 -11.45
N ASP A 458 -21.54 -8.71 -11.92
CA ASP A 458 -22.05 -9.60 -12.96
C ASP A 458 -22.04 -11.01 -12.35
N ILE A 459 -23.15 -11.75 -12.47
CA ILE A 459 -23.26 -13.14 -11.99
C ILE A 459 -22.94 -14.05 -13.18
N ASP A 460 -21.97 -14.95 -13.01
CA ASP A 460 -21.68 -15.98 -13.99
C ASP A 460 -22.78 -17.06 -13.92
N ASP A 461 -23.73 -17.04 -14.86
CA ASP A 461 -24.74 -18.09 -15.01
C ASP A 461 -24.06 -19.41 -15.42
N ASP A 462 -23.64 -20.23 -14.46
CA ASP A 462 -23.06 -21.58 -14.71
C ASP A 462 -24.15 -22.64 -14.99
N ASN A 463 -25.33 -22.22 -15.44
CA ASN A 463 -26.46 -23.07 -15.78
C ASN A 463 -27.05 -22.68 -17.15
N GLY A 464 -26.49 -23.21 -18.22
CA GLY A 464 -27.14 -23.13 -19.53
C GLY A 464 -26.25 -23.48 -20.72
N GLU A 465 -26.26 -24.77 -21.07
CA GLU A 465 -26.17 -25.35 -22.42
C GLU A 465 -25.13 -24.76 -23.39
N GLU A 466 -24.19 -25.63 -23.78
CA GLU A 466 -23.36 -25.51 -24.97
C GLU A 466 -24.16 -25.02 -26.20
N GLU A 467 -24.05 -23.72 -26.52
CA GLU A 467 -24.25 -23.26 -27.89
C GLU A 467 -22.93 -22.72 -28.44
N GLU A 468 -22.18 -23.63 -29.07
CA GLU A 468 -21.23 -23.29 -30.12
C GLU A 468 -21.89 -22.38 -31.17
N LYS A 469 -21.46 -21.11 -31.27
CA LYS A 469 -21.50 -20.40 -32.56
C LYS A 469 -20.22 -19.61 -32.84
N SER A 470 -19.40 -20.26 -33.65
CA SER A 470 -18.39 -19.67 -34.51
C SER A 470 -18.90 -18.45 -35.33
N LYS A 471 -18.08 -17.38 -35.42
CA LYS A 471 -17.61 -16.79 -36.71
C LYS A 471 -16.83 -15.47 -36.55
N LYS A 472 -15.57 -15.54 -36.98
CA LYS A 472 -14.77 -14.65 -37.86
C LYS A 472 -15.00 -13.11 -37.87
N LYS A 473 -13.85 -12.43 -37.70
CA LYS A 473 -13.45 -11.06 -38.11
C LYS A 473 -14.19 -10.46 -39.32
N SER A 474 -14.52 -9.17 -39.23
CA SER A 474 -14.33 -8.21 -40.33
C SER A 474 -14.12 -6.78 -39.81
N SER A 475 -13.48 -5.96 -40.65
CA SER A 475 -12.78 -4.71 -40.33
C SER A 475 -13.49 -3.43 -40.82
N LYS A 476 -13.18 -2.31 -40.13
CA LYS A 476 -13.16 -0.88 -40.55
C LYS A 476 -14.46 -0.06 -40.59
N GLY A 477 -14.41 1.06 -39.85
CA GLY A 477 -15.12 2.34 -40.07
C GLY A 477 -14.79 3.37 -38.98
N LYS A 478 -14.09 4.46 -39.34
CA LYS A 478 -13.65 5.58 -38.48
C LYS A 478 -14.74 6.65 -38.32
N ASP A 479 -14.82 7.27 -37.14
CA ASP A 479 -15.06 8.69 -36.77
C ASP A 479 -15.79 8.74 -35.42
N SER A 480 -15.56 9.63 -34.46
CA SER A 480 -14.56 10.68 -34.19
C SER A 480 -14.76 11.10 -32.72
N SER A 481 -13.67 11.29 -31.97
CA SER A 481 -13.51 12.12 -30.74
C SER A 481 -14.66 12.23 -29.70
N ILE A 482 -14.40 11.77 -28.47
CA ILE A 482 -14.29 12.59 -27.23
C ILE A 482 -13.68 11.68 -26.15
N HIS A 483 -12.43 11.99 -25.76
CA HIS A 483 -11.67 11.32 -24.71
C HIS A 483 -12.07 11.87 -23.33
N GLY A 484 -12.55 11.00 -22.45
CA GLY A 484 -12.44 11.16 -21.00
C GLY A 484 -11.63 9.98 -20.49
N SER A 485 -10.40 10.25 -20.03
CA SER A 485 -9.46 9.27 -19.50
C SER A 485 -10.02 8.64 -18.22
N VAL A 486 -10.24 7.33 -18.23
CA VAL A 486 -10.55 6.53 -17.05
C VAL A 486 -9.25 5.92 -16.56
N ASP A 487 -8.86 6.26 -15.33
CA ASP A 487 -7.70 5.72 -14.60
C ASP A 487 -7.79 4.18 -14.50
N THR A 488 -6.79 3.49 -15.05
CA THR A 488 -6.65 2.02 -15.07
C THR A 488 -5.52 1.49 -14.18
N SER A 489 -5.27 2.09 -13.01
CA SER A 489 -4.16 1.68 -12.11
C SER A 489 -4.56 1.06 -10.76
N LEU A 490 -5.84 0.76 -10.52
CA LEU A 490 -6.31 0.18 -9.23
C LEU A 490 -6.98 -1.21 -9.36
N SER A 491 -6.74 -1.92 -10.47
CA SER A 491 -7.34 -3.24 -10.72
C SER A 491 -6.60 -4.40 -10.05
N GLY A 492 -5.28 -4.30 -9.83
CA GLY A 492 -4.46 -5.39 -9.29
C GLY A 492 -4.75 -5.70 -7.81
N THR A 493 -4.99 -4.69 -6.99
CA THR A 493 -5.25 -4.86 -5.55
C THR A 493 -6.61 -5.52 -5.25
N ARG A 494 -7.54 -5.53 -6.22
CA ARG A 494 -8.88 -6.08 -6.02
C ARG A 494 -8.93 -7.59 -6.26
N ASN A 495 -8.09 -8.14 -7.14
CA ASN A 495 -8.11 -9.58 -7.45
C ASN A 495 -7.56 -10.42 -6.30
N GLN A 496 -6.50 -9.98 -5.61
CA GLN A 496 -5.97 -10.72 -4.46
C GLN A 496 -6.90 -10.72 -3.25
N VAL A 497 -7.59 -9.60 -2.98
CA VAL A 497 -8.54 -9.50 -1.84
C VAL A 497 -9.90 -10.13 -2.16
N LEU A 498 -10.33 -10.14 -3.44
CA LEU A 498 -11.52 -10.89 -3.86
C LEU A 498 -11.24 -12.40 -3.88
N GLN A 499 -10.06 -12.85 -4.32
CA GLN A 499 -9.69 -14.27 -4.30
C GLN A 499 -9.53 -14.82 -2.87
N SER A 500 -8.96 -14.04 -1.95
CA SER A 500 -8.89 -14.44 -0.53
C SER A 500 -10.29 -14.51 0.12
N ARG A 501 -11.22 -13.61 -0.27
CA ARG A 501 -12.59 -13.53 0.29
C ARG A 501 -13.56 -14.54 -0.32
N LEU A 502 -13.46 -14.84 -1.62
CA LEU A 502 -14.20 -15.92 -2.28
C LEU A 502 -13.81 -17.29 -1.71
N ARG A 503 -12.56 -17.44 -1.22
CA ARG A 503 -12.12 -18.63 -0.50
C ARG A 503 -12.64 -18.71 0.93
N ASP A 504 -12.76 -17.59 1.64
CA ASP A 504 -13.42 -17.55 2.96
C ASP A 504 -14.93 -17.84 2.87
N GLN A 505 -15.56 -17.53 1.74
CA GLN A 505 -16.94 -17.92 1.39
C GLN A 505 -17.09 -19.43 1.19
N GLN A 506 -16.19 -20.06 0.44
CA GLN A 506 -16.18 -21.50 0.21
C GLN A 506 -15.83 -22.29 1.49
N ARG A 507 -15.11 -21.67 2.44
CA ARG A 507 -14.80 -22.21 3.79
C ARG A 507 -16.02 -22.37 4.71
N GLN A 508 -17.17 -21.75 4.43
CA GLN A 508 -18.37 -21.83 5.29
C GLN A 508 -19.48 -22.76 4.79
N LEU A 509 -19.38 -23.28 3.56
CA LEU A 509 -20.42 -24.09 2.93
C LEU A 509 -20.19 -25.62 3.02
N GLU A 510 -18.98 -26.06 3.37
CA GLU A 510 -18.63 -27.49 3.39
C GLU A 510 -18.59 -28.02 4.84
N GLY A 511 -19.56 -28.87 5.17
CA GLY A 511 -19.68 -29.44 6.51
C GLY A 511 -18.56 -30.43 6.83
N LYS A 512 -18.00 -30.30 8.05
CA LYS A 512 -17.15 -31.31 8.74
C LYS A 512 -15.95 -31.86 7.94
N GLU A 513 -15.40 -31.11 7.00
CA GLU A 513 -14.11 -31.42 6.38
C GLU A 513 -13.04 -30.56 7.06
N THR A 514 -11.86 -31.10 7.37
CA THR A 514 -10.80 -30.31 7.99
C THR A 514 -10.18 -29.35 6.98
N ASP A 515 -9.73 -28.15 7.40
CA ASP A 515 -9.10 -27.15 6.52
C ASP A 515 -7.89 -27.71 5.73
N GLN A 516 -7.29 -28.80 6.22
CA GLN A 516 -6.22 -29.54 5.57
C GLN A 516 -6.73 -30.35 4.36
N GLU A 517 -7.78 -31.16 4.53
CA GLU A 517 -8.35 -32.00 3.47
C GLU A 517 -8.89 -31.17 2.30
N ARG A 518 -9.50 -30.02 2.58
CA ARG A 518 -9.99 -29.08 1.57
C ARG A 518 -8.85 -28.50 0.71
N ARG A 519 -7.74 -28.12 1.35
CA ARG A 519 -6.55 -27.63 0.64
C ARG A 519 -5.93 -28.72 -0.22
N ASP A 520 -5.86 -29.94 0.30
CA ASP A 520 -5.30 -31.07 -0.45
C ASP A 520 -6.14 -31.38 -1.70
N ARG A 521 -7.48 -31.26 -1.62
CA ARG A 521 -8.39 -31.38 -2.79
C ARG A 521 -8.17 -30.25 -3.80
N HIS A 522 -8.13 -28.99 -3.36
CA HIS A 522 -7.92 -27.85 -4.24
C HIS A 522 -6.54 -27.91 -4.93
N GLN A 523 -5.49 -28.25 -4.19
CA GLN A 523 -4.14 -28.42 -4.73
C GLN A 523 -4.06 -29.59 -5.72
N ALA A 524 -4.78 -30.68 -5.50
CA ALA A 524 -4.85 -31.79 -6.45
C ALA A 524 -5.53 -31.38 -7.78
N GLU A 525 -6.63 -30.63 -7.71
CA GLU A 525 -7.31 -30.09 -8.90
C GLU A 525 -6.45 -29.05 -9.64
N LEU A 526 -5.79 -28.17 -8.88
CA LEU A 526 -4.87 -27.17 -9.42
C LEU A 526 -3.69 -27.83 -10.16
N MET A 527 -3.10 -28.88 -9.57
CA MET A 527 -2.03 -29.66 -10.19
C MET A 527 -2.48 -30.29 -11.51
N ARG A 528 -3.71 -30.81 -11.59
CA ARG A 528 -4.30 -31.34 -12.84
C ARG A 528 -4.45 -30.24 -13.90
N ARG A 529 -5.04 -29.09 -13.53
CA ARG A 529 -5.24 -27.95 -14.45
C ARG A 529 -3.91 -27.39 -14.97
N LYS A 530 -2.90 -27.26 -14.10
CA LYS A 530 -1.56 -26.78 -14.47
C LYS A 530 -0.83 -27.78 -15.37
N ARG A 531 -0.99 -29.08 -15.14
CA ARG A 531 -0.47 -30.15 -16.01
C ARG A 531 -1.01 -30.02 -17.43
N GLU A 532 -2.32 -29.83 -17.60
CA GLU A 532 -2.94 -29.64 -18.92
C GLU A 532 -2.42 -28.36 -19.62
N GLU A 533 -2.29 -27.26 -18.88
CA GLU A 533 -1.74 -26.01 -19.41
C GLU A 533 -0.26 -26.17 -19.82
N ALA A 534 0.54 -26.87 -19.02
CA ALA A 534 1.94 -27.14 -19.30
C ALA A 534 2.12 -28.03 -20.54
N MET A 535 1.27 -29.05 -20.72
CA MET A 535 1.26 -29.86 -21.95
C MET A 535 0.93 -29.04 -23.18
N ARG A 536 -0.08 -28.15 -23.12
CA ARG A 536 -0.42 -27.26 -24.24
C ARG A 536 0.75 -26.32 -24.60
N ARG A 537 1.45 -25.78 -23.61
CA ARG A 537 2.64 -24.93 -23.83
C ARG A 537 3.80 -25.72 -24.46
N LEU A 538 4.03 -26.97 -24.04
CA LEU A 538 5.05 -27.85 -24.62
C LEU A 538 4.73 -28.22 -26.08
N GLU A 539 3.46 -28.44 -26.41
CA GLU A 539 3.00 -28.63 -27.79
C GLU A 539 3.20 -27.37 -28.66
N GLU A 540 2.91 -26.18 -28.11
CA GLU A 540 3.13 -24.90 -28.79
C GLU A 540 4.63 -24.59 -28.97
N GLN A 541 5.48 -24.86 -27.98
CA GLN A 541 6.93 -24.67 -28.06
C GLN A 541 7.62 -25.65 -29.02
N ASN A 542 7.10 -26.88 -29.17
CA ASN A 542 7.61 -27.81 -30.17
C ASN A 542 7.34 -27.36 -31.61
N ASN A 543 6.36 -26.47 -31.83
CA ASN A 543 6.05 -25.90 -33.15
C ASN A 543 6.88 -24.65 -33.51
N ASP A 544 7.59 -24.04 -32.55
CA ASP A 544 8.28 -22.75 -32.74
C ASP A 544 9.80 -22.85 -32.50
N LYS A 545 10.41 -23.99 -32.87
CA LYS A 545 11.87 -24.08 -33.02
C LYS A 545 12.31 -23.37 -34.30
N SER A 546 12.37 -22.04 -34.26
CA SER A 546 13.20 -21.28 -35.20
C SER A 546 14.66 -21.44 -34.78
N ASP A 547 15.38 -22.32 -35.48
CA ASP A 547 16.84 -22.40 -35.46
C ASP A 547 17.41 -21.06 -35.95
N ASP A 548 17.77 -20.17 -35.02
CA ASP A 548 18.60 -19.01 -35.35
C ASP A 548 20.06 -19.47 -35.28
N PRO A 549 20.78 -19.57 -36.42
CA PRO A 549 22.13 -20.12 -36.44
C PRO A 549 23.08 -19.17 -35.71
N LYS A 550 23.43 -19.49 -34.46
CA LYS A 550 24.57 -18.88 -33.77
C LYS A 550 25.77 -18.93 -34.72
N LYS A 551 26.26 -17.75 -35.15
CA LYS A 551 27.43 -17.61 -36.01
C LYS A 551 28.60 -18.42 -35.44
N GLU A 552 28.92 -19.52 -36.10
CA GLU A 552 29.98 -20.45 -35.71
C GLU A 552 31.34 -19.76 -35.89
N LYS A 553 32.05 -19.44 -34.79
CA LYS A 553 33.43 -18.93 -34.88
C LYS A 553 34.38 -20.10 -35.17
N SER A 554 34.97 -20.15 -36.37
CA SER A 554 35.98 -21.15 -36.72
C SER A 554 37.36 -20.78 -36.15
N ILE A 555 38.01 -21.68 -35.41
CA ILE A 555 39.40 -21.50 -34.95
C ILE A 555 40.34 -21.56 -36.16
N LYS A 556 40.95 -20.45 -36.54
CA LYS A 556 41.98 -20.37 -37.59
C LYS A 556 43.09 -19.42 -37.16
N ALA A 557 44.33 -19.92 -37.09
CA ALA A 557 45.51 -19.10 -36.76
C ALA A 557 46.08 -18.38 -37.99
N TYR A 558 46.34 -19.10 -39.08
CA TYR A 558 46.86 -18.56 -40.35
C TYR A 558 46.16 -19.22 -41.55
N GLN A 559 46.11 -18.54 -42.71
CA GLN A 559 45.54 -19.12 -43.94
C GLN A 559 46.61 -19.81 -44.79
N GLY A 560 47.87 -19.38 -44.72
CA GLY A 560 49.00 -20.06 -45.34
C GLY A 560 50.37 -19.69 -44.73
N PRO A 561 51.45 -20.37 -45.13
CA PRO A 561 52.80 -20.15 -44.57
C PRO A 561 53.35 -18.74 -44.80
N GLN A 562 52.88 -18.04 -45.83
CA GLN A 562 53.25 -16.66 -46.16
C GLN A 562 52.75 -15.62 -45.15
N ASP A 563 51.81 -16.00 -44.28
CA ASP A 563 51.31 -15.14 -43.20
C ASP A 563 52.15 -15.26 -41.92
N TYR A 564 53.19 -16.12 -41.89
CA TYR A 564 54.03 -16.31 -40.71
C TYR A 564 54.87 -15.07 -40.43
N PRO A 565 55.15 -14.76 -39.15
CA PRO A 565 55.99 -13.61 -38.81
C PRO A 565 57.39 -13.76 -39.40
N SER A 566 57.92 -12.69 -39.99
CA SER A 566 59.24 -12.66 -40.64
C SER A 566 60.42 -12.92 -39.68
N GLU A 567 60.17 -12.82 -38.38
CA GLU A 567 61.16 -13.04 -37.30
C GLU A 567 61.25 -14.52 -36.84
N LEU A 568 60.40 -15.40 -37.40
CA LEU A 568 60.31 -16.80 -37.03
C LEU A 568 61.59 -17.58 -37.38
N ARG A 569 62.17 -18.28 -36.40
CA ARG A 569 63.29 -19.21 -36.59
C ARG A 569 62.82 -20.66 -36.49
N GLU A 570 63.42 -21.56 -37.28
CA GLU A 570 62.99 -22.97 -37.45
C GLU A 570 62.90 -23.79 -36.15
N ARG A 571 63.72 -23.50 -35.13
CA ARG A 571 63.80 -24.26 -33.88
C ARG A 571 63.46 -23.45 -32.62
N GLN A 572 62.66 -22.41 -32.77
CA GLN A 572 62.33 -21.50 -31.68
C GLN A 572 60.83 -21.53 -31.39
N VAL A 573 60.48 -21.54 -30.10
CA VAL A 573 59.10 -21.29 -29.66
C VAL A 573 58.84 -19.79 -29.79
N MET A 574 57.72 -19.44 -30.41
CA MET A 574 57.36 -18.04 -30.61
C MET A 574 55.87 -17.83 -30.48
N VAL A 575 55.47 -16.78 -29.77
CA VAL A 575 54.08 -16.34 -29.64
C VAL A 575 53.87 -15.16 -30.59
N ASP A 576 52.90 -15.29 -31.50
CA ASP A 576 52.39 -14.15 -32.24
C ASP A 576 51.13 -13.59 -31.54
N MET A 577 51.28 -12.39 -31.00
CA MET A 577 50.21 -11.65 -30.33
C MET A 577 49.13 -11.13 -31.30
N ARG A 578 49.44 -11.00 -32.60
CA ARG A 578 48.49 -10.50 -33.62
C ARG A 578 47.59 -11.61 -34.14
N ALA A 579 48.17 -12.77 -34.46
CA ALA A 579 47.46 -13.95 -34.94
C ALA A 579 46.94 -14.85 -33.80
N GLU A 580 47.20 -14.48 -32.55
CA GLU A 580 46.80 -15.23 -31.34
C GLU A 580 47.25 -16.70 -31.36
N ALA A 581 48.46 -16.91 -31.87
CA ALA A 581 49.00 -18.23 -32.17
C ALA A 581 50.34 -18.45 -31.47
N VAL A 582 50.52 -19.65 -30.92
CA VAL A 582 51.78 -20.15 -30.40
C VAL A 582 52.39 -21.06 -31.45
N ILE A 583 53.52 -20.66 -32.02
CA ILE A 583 54.27 -21.41 -33.02
C ILE A 583 55.27 -22.30 -32.31
N LEU A 584 55.10 -23.61 -32.48
CA LEU A 584 55.89 -24.64 -31.82
C LEU A 584 56.69 -25.43 -32.86
N PRO A 585 57.99 -25.65 -32.65
CA PRO A 585 58.82 -26.44 -33.56
C PRO A 585 58.59 -27.93 -33.34
N ILE A 586 57.87 -28.60 -34.24
CA ILE A 586 57.70 -30.06 -34.25
C ILE A 586 58.70 -30.63 -35.24
N ASN A 587 59.75 -31.29 -34.75
CA ASN A 587 60.85 -31.83 -35.55
C ASN A 587 61.51 -30.80 -36.50
N GLY A 588 61.60 -29.54 -36.07
CA GLY A 588 62.17 -28.43 -36.86
C GLY A 588 61.20 -27.75 -37.82
N VAL A 589 59.94 -28.20 -37.87
CA VAL A 589 58.87 -27.53 -38.62
C VAL A 589 58.09 -26.62 -37.67
N PRO A 590 57.98 -25.31 -37.94
CA PRO A 590 57.16 -24.42 -37.13
C PRO A 590 55.68 -24.67 -37.38
N VAL A 591 54.95 -25.12 -36.34
CA VAL A 591 53.52 -25.41 -36.40
C VAL A 591 52.75 -24.43 -35.51
N PRO A 592 51.82 -23.63 -36.06
CA PRO A 592 51.03 -22.68 -35.29
C PRO A 592 49.84 -23.35 -34.61
N PHE A 593 49.72 -23.11 -33.32
CA PHE A 593 48.55 -23.51 -32.51
C PHE A 593 47.83 -22.25 -32.05
N HIS A 594 46.53 -22.14 -32.35
CA HIS A 594 45.72 -21.05 -31.80
C HIS A 594 45.66 -21.18 -30.28
N ILE A 595 45.72 -20.06 -29.56
CA ILE A 595 45.75 -20.06 -28.09
C ILE A 595 44.55 -20.80 -27.48
N SER A 596 43.40 -20.80 -28.16
CA SER A 596 42.20 -21.50 -27.71
C SER A 596 42.32 -23.03 -27.66
N THR A 597 43.34 -23.61 -28.29
CA THR A 597 43.60 -25.06 -28.23
C THR A 597 44.45 -25.46 -27.03
N ILE A 598 45.09 -24.50 -26.36
CA ILE A 598 46.01 -24.72 -25.24
C ILE A 598 45.27 -24.62 -23.92
N LYS A 599 45.29 -25.70 -23.13
CA LYS A 599 44.66 -25.81 -21.82
C LYS A 599 45.45 -25.05 -20.75
N ASN A 600 46.70 -25.41 -20.57
CA ASN A 600 47.59 -24.72 -19.63
C ASN A 600 49.04 -24.87 -20.06
N VAL A 601 49.88 -24.02 -19.52
CA VAL A 601 51.33 -24.07 -19.70
C VAL A 601 51.98 -24.06 -18.33
N SER A 602 52.97 -24.93 -18.12
CA SER A 602 53.79 -24.99 -16.92
C SER A 602 55.27 -24.90 -17.28
N LYS A 603 56.04 -24.35 -16.35
CA LYS A 603 57.50 -24.22 -16.45
C LYS A 603 58.13 -24.91 -15.26
N SER A 604 59.18 -25.69 -15.48
CA SER A 604 60.09 -26.17 -14.43
C SER A 604 61.53 -25.85 -14.80
N GLU A 605 62.35 -25.60 -13.78
CA GLU A 605 63.79 -25.37 -13.93
C GLU A 605 64.50 -26.45 -13.10
N GLU A 606 65.22 -27.35 -13.78
CA GLU A 606 65.99 -28.42 -13.14
C GLU A 606 67.41 -28.40 -13.71
N ASP A 607 68.42 -28.39 -12.82
CA ASP A 607 69.84 -28.65 -13.09
C ASP A 607 70.35 -28.24 -14.48
N LYS A 608 70.30 -26.92 -14.77
CA LYS A 608 70.83 -26.23 -15.97
C LYS A 608 69.97 -26.30 -17.24
N ALA A 609 68.72 -26.74 -17.18
CA ALA A 609 67.78 -26.64 -18.29
C ALA A 609 66.39 -26.16 -17.82
N THR A 610 65.77 -25.33 -18.64
CA THR A 610 64.37 -24.91 -18.47
C THR A 610 63.49 -25.83 -19.30
N TYR A 611 62.42 -26.32 -18.68
CA TYR A 611 61.38 -27.10 -19.32
C TYR A 611 60.11 -26.28 -19.45
N LEU A 612 59.52 -26.27 -20.64
CA LEU A 612 58.22 -25.68 -20.93
C LEU A 612 57.27 -26.80 -21.36
N ARG A 613 56.25 -27.07 -20.56
CA ARG A 613 55.21 -28.05 -20.88
C ARG A 613 53.93 -27.32 -21.27
N ILE A 614 53.41 -27.62 -22.45
CA ILE A 614 52.19 -27.04 -23.00
C ILE A 614 51.18 -28.18 -23.11
N ASN A 615 50.09 -28.08 -22.36
CA ASN A 615 49.00 -29.05 -22.39
C ASN A 615 47.87 -28.50 -23.26
N PHE A 616 47.28 -29.34 -24.10
CA PHE A 616 46.21 -29.00 -25.03
C PHE A 616 44.89 -29.62 -24.59
N TYR A 617 43.77 -29.11 -25.12
CA TYR A 617 42.47 -29.71 -24.89
C TYR A 617 42.29 -30.97 -25.76
N VAL A 618 41.82 -32.06 -25.14
CA VAL A 618 41.54 -33.34 -25.79
C VAL A 618 40.14 -33.84 -25.44
N PRO A 619 39.44 -34.55 -26.35
CA PRO A 619 38.18 -35.24 -26.03
C PRO A 619 38.37 -36.30 -24.93
N GLY A 620 37.41 -36.46 -24.02
CA GLY A 620 37.39 -37.52 -23.01
C GLY A 620 38.01 -37.18 -21.65
N THR A 621 38.87 -36.17 -21.55
CA THR A 621 39.15 -35.53 -20.25
C THR A 621 37.99 -34.63 -19.87
N SER A 622 37.56 -34.63 -18.60
CA SER A 622 36.54 -33.71 -18.10
C SER A 622 36.87 -32.29 -18.56
N LEU A 623 36.02 -31.78 -19.47
CA LEU A 623 36.11 -30.43 -19.99
C LEU A 623 35.80 -29.51 -18.81
N GLY A 624 36.85 -29.01 -18.15
CA GLY A 624 36.70 -28.08 -17.04
C GLY A 624 35.97 -26.82 -17.48
N ARG A 625 35.44 -26.05 -16.51
CA ARG A 625 34.75 -24.77 -16.75
C ARG A 625 35.55 -23.73 -17.55
N ASP A 626 36.86 -23.96 -17.73
CA ASP A 626 37.78 -23.05 -18.44
C ASP A 626 37.93 -23.33 -19.95
N VAL A 627 37.20 -24.27 -20.54
CA VAL A 627 37.28 -24.52 -21.99
C VAL A 627 36.60 -23.38 -22.75
N LEU A 628 37.32 -22.77 -23.68
CA LEU A 628 36.77 -21.72 -24.53
C LEU A 628 35.69 -22.31 -25.47
N PRO A 629 34.53 -21.63 -25.68
CA PRO A 629 33.41 -22.16 -26.46
C PRO A 629 33.79 -22.62 -27.86
N ALA A 630 34.73 -21.93 -28.51
CA ALA A 630 35.22 -22.31 -29.83
C ALA A 630 35.90 -23.69 -29.85
N MET A 631 36.62 -24.06 -28.78
CA MET A 631 37.30 -25.36 -28.68
C MET A 631 36.33 -26.46 -28.26
N ALA A 632 35.36 -26.15 -27.39
CA ALA A 632 34.27 -27.08 -27.06
C ALA A 632 33.50 -27.48 -28.34
N ASN A 633 33.12 -26.50 -29.17
CA ASN A 633 32.47 -26.76 -30.46
C ASN A 633 33.35 -27.59 -31.41
N ALA A 634 34.66 -27.30 -31.46
CA ALA A 634 35.59 -28.07 -32.30
C ALA A 634 35.73 -29.54 -31.85
N ILE A 635 35.75 -29.79 -30.53
CA ILE A 635 35.79 -31.14 -29.94
C ILE A 635 34.50 -31.90 -30.26
N THR A 636 33.33 -31.25 -30.10
CA THR A 636 32.03 -31.86 -30.42
C THR A 636 31.88 -32.14 -31.91
N LYS A 637 32.41 -31.28 -32.78
CA LYS A 637 32.36 -31.44 -34.24
C LYS A 637 33.29 -32.54 -34.76
N PHE A 638 34.41 -32.77 -34.08
CA PHE A 638 35.45 -33.71 -34.50
C PHE A 638 35.86 -34.68 -33.38
N PRO A 639 34.93 -35.47 -32.81
CA PRO A 639 35.23 -36.32 -31.65
C PRO A 639 36.22 -37.45 -31.99
N ASN A 640 36.23 -37.91 -33.24
CA ASN A 640 37.00 -39.08 -33.70
C ASN A 640 38.34 -38.71 -34.37
N LYS A 641 38.85 -37.50 -34.15
CA LYS A 641 40.16 -37.07 -34.68
C LYS A 641 41.28 -37.29 -33.65
N MET A 642 42.52 -37.33 -34.13
CA MET A 642 43.69 -37.40 -33.25
C MET A 642 44.00 -36.01 -32.70
N PHE A 643 44.08 -35.88 -31.37
CA PHE A 643 44.44 -34.64 -30.69
C PHE A 643 45.80 -34.81 -30.01
N ILE A 644 46.59 -33.73 -29.97
CA ILE A 644 47.81 -33.66 -29.18
C ILE A 644 47.39 -33.39 -27.74
N LYS A 645 47.89 -34.17 -26.78
CA LYS A 645 47.61 -33.97 -25.34
C LYS A 645 48.58 -32.96 -24.72
N GLU A 646 49.87 -33.14 -25.00
CA GLU A 646 50.93 -32.32 -24.42
C GLU A 646 52.16 -32.26 -25.32
N LEU A 647 52.90 -31.16 -25.22
CA LEU A 647 54.23 -30.99 -25.79
C LEU A 647 55.17 -30.44 -24.72
N GLY A 648 56.33 -31.06 -24.58
CA GLY A 648 57.39 -30.62 -23.66
C GLY A 648 58.61 -30.15 -24.44
N PHE A 649 59.11 -28.96 -24.12
CA PHE A 649 60.33 -28.39 -24.69
C PHE A 649 61.38 -28.22 -23.59
N ARG A 650 62.62 -28.60 -23.89
CA ARG A 650 63.78 -28.43 -23.01
C ARG A 650 64.78 -27.52 -23.69
N SER A 651 65.25 -26.49 -22.99
CA SER A 651 66.30 -25.58 -23.46
C SER A 651 67.34 -25.35 -22.38
N THR A 652 68.60 -25.24 -22.77
CA THR A 652 69.69 -24.75 -21.89
C THR A 652 69.69 -23.24 -21.76
N ASP A 653 69.14 -22.52 -22.74
CA ASP A 653 68.89 -21.08 -22.67
C ASP A 653 67.48 -20.81 -22.15
N ALA A 654 67.40 -20.31 -20.92
CA ALA A 654 66.17 -19.99 -20.22
C ALA A 654 65.48 -18.73 -20.77
N HIS A 655 66.20 -17.82 -21.44
CA HIS A 655 65.68 -16.49 -21.75
C HIS A 655 64.50 -16.53 -22.72
N ASN A 656 64.62 -17.32 -23.80
CA ASN A 656 63.52 -17.46 -24.76
C ASN A 656 62.29 -18.14 -24.15
N LEU A 657 62.46 -19.29 -23.49
CA LEU A 657 61.33 -20.02 -22.91
C LEU A 657 60.62 -19.23 -21.80
N ASN A 658 61.37 -18.47 -20.98
CA ASN A 658 60.79 -17.59 -19.96
C ASN A 658 59.95 -16.48 -20.59
N ASN A 659 60.47 -15.81 -21.63
CA ASN A 659 59.74 -14.76 -22.33
C ASN A 659 58.48 -15.32 -23.00
N GLN A 660 58.56 -16.47 -23.68
CA GLN A 660 57.40 -17.07 -24.33
C GLN A 660 56.37 -17.57 -23.33
N PHE A 661 56.76 -18.16 -22.20
CA PHE A 661 55.83 -18.54 -21.12
C PHE A 661 55.01 -17.34 -20.64
N ARG A 662 55.67 -16.18 -20.42
CA ARG A 662 55.00 -14.94 -20.02
C ARG A 662 54.01 -14.47 -21.10
N LEU A 663 54.43 -14.47 -22.37
CA LEU A 663 53.58 -14.07 -23.50
C LEU A 663 52.38 -14.99 -23.69
N ILE A 664 52.54 -16.32 -23.53
CA ILE A 664 51.43 -17.29 -23.59
C ILE A 664 50.42 -16.98 -22.48
N LYS A 665 50.87 -16.75 -21.24
CA LYS A 665 50.01 -16.40 -20.11
C LYS A 665 49.27 -15.07 -20.32
N GLU A 666 49.97 -14.06 -20.85
CA GLU A 666 49.38 -12.76 -21.18
C GLU A 666 48.31 -12.89 -22.28
N LEU A 667 48.60 -13.67 -23.33
CA LEU A 667 47.68 -13.94 -24.42
C LEU A 667 46.45 -14.71 -23.94
N GLN A 668 46.62 -15.73 -23.08
CA GLN A 668 45.50 -16.44 -22.44
C GLN A 668 44.61 -15.47 -21.65
N LYS A 669 45.21 -14.55 -20.88
CA LYS A 669 44.47 -13.53 -20.12
C LYS A 669 43.70 -12.59 -21.04
N ARG A 670 44.33 -12.09 -22.11
CA ARG A 670 43.71 -11.18 -23.08
C ARG A 670 42.53 -11.84 -23.81
N VAL A 671 42.70 -13.07 -24.30
CA VAL A 671 41.63 -13.79 -25.01
C VAL A 671 40.50 -14.16 -24.06
N LYS A 672 40.80 -14.64 -22.85
CA LYS A 672 39.78 -14.92 -21.83
C LYS A 672 38.97 -13.67 -21.47
N GLN A 673 39.64 -12.52 -21.27
CA GLN A 673 38.96 -11.25 -20.98
C GLN A 673 38.12 -10.76 -22.17
N ARG A 674 38.61 -10.91 -23.41
CA ARG A 674 37.84 -10.51 -24.60
C ARG A 674 36.64 -11.42 -24.81
N GLU A 675 36.80 -12.74 -24.74
CA GLU A 675 35.67 -13.66 -24.89
C GLU A 675 34.66 -13.50 -23.75
N GLN A 676 35.12 -13.31 -22.52
CA GLN A 676 34.25 -12.98 -21.40
C GLN A 676 33.47 -11.69 -21.68
N ARG A 677 34.13 -10.65 -22.20
CA ARG A 677 33.47 -9.39 -22.58
C ARG A 677 32.50 -9.56 -23.74
N GLU A 678 32.85 -10.32 -24.76
CA GLU A 678 31.99 -10.59 -25.92
C GLU A 678 30.79 -11.44 -25.53
N GLN A 679 30.93 -12.39 -24.61
CA GLN A 679 29.82 -13.15 -24.02
C GLN A 679 28.98 -12.25 -23.08
N GLU A 680 29.63 -11.32 -22.39
CA GLU A 680 29.01 -10.19 -21.72
C GLU A 680 28.45 -9.12 -22.69
N GLU A 681 28.58 -9.26 -24.00
CA GLU A 681 27.99 -8.32 -24.97
C GLU A 681 26.98 -9.03 -25.88
N SER A 682 27.09 -10.36 -26.06
CA SER A 682 26.25 -11.15 -26.97
C SER A 682 24.79 -11.23 -26.58
N ASP A 683 24.49 -11.23 -25.27
CA ASP A 683 23.11 -11.25 -24.77
C ASP A 683 22.52 -9.82 -24.61
N LEU A 684 23.25 -8.78 -25.01
CA LEU A 684 22.77 -7.41 -24.92
C LEU A 684 21.89 -7.10 -26.14
N VAL A 685 20.58 -7.10 -25.94
CA VAL A 685 19.63 -6.65 -26.96
C VAL A 685 19.88 -5.16 -27.23
N VAL A 686 20.14 -4.79 -28.49
CA VAL A 686 20.28 -3.38 -28.91
C VAL A 686 18.93 -2.69 -28.68
N GLN A 687 18.90 -1.76 -27.74
CA GLN A 687 17.70 -0.99 -27.40
C GLN A 687 17.63 0.29 -28.25
N GLU A 688 16.41 0.80 -28.42
CA GLU A 688 16.18 2.11 -29.05
C GLU A 688 16.75 3.24 -28.16
N ASP A 689 17.10 4.37 -28.77
CA ASP A 689 17.51 5.54 -28.00
C ASP A 689 16.33 6.18 -27.23
N LEU A 690 16.62 6.72 -26.04
CA LEU A 690 15.63 7.44 -25.25
C LEU A 690 15.24 8.77 -25.93
N ILE A 691 13.94 8.95 -26.19
CA ILE A 691 13.37 10.13 -26.80
C ILE A 691 13.10 11.17 -25.70
N LEU A 692 13.89 12.24 -25.72
CA LEU A 692 13.81 13.29 -24.71
C LEU A 692 12.68 14.27 -25.00
N THR A 693 11.74 14.35 -24.07
CA THR A 693 10.72 15.40 -24.06
C THR A 693 11.36 16.72 -23.63
N ARG A 694 11.36 17.74 -24.49
CA ARG A 694 11.96 19.06 -24.24
C ARG A 694 11.03 20.07 -23.53
N ASP A 695 9.87 19.60 -23.04
CA ASP A 695 8.85 20.45 -22.40
C ASP A 695 9.18 20.70 -20.91
N ARG A 696 8.73 21.84 -20.36
CA ARG A 696 8.88 22.17 -18.92
C ARG A 696 8.05 21.26 -17.99
N ARG A 697 7.20 20.40 -18.55
CA ARG A 697 6.26 19.53 -17.81
C ARG A 697 6.75 18.10 -17.60
N VAL A 698 8.01 17.80 -17.87
CA VAL A 698 8.60 16.47 -17.60
C VAL A 698 8.49 16.16 -16.09
N PRO A 699 7.93 15.02 -15.67
CA PRO A 699 7.95 14.59 -14.27
C PRO A 699 9.39 14.36 -13.81
N ARG A 700 9.75 14.91 -12.65
CA ARG A 700 11.12 14.83 -12.10
C ARG A 700 11.06 14.45 -10.63
N LEU A 701 11.96 13.58 -10.21
CA LEU A 701 12.20 13.25 -8.82
C LEU A 701 13.67 13.55 -8.52
N ILE A 702 13.90 14.47 -7.57
CA ILE A 702 15.23 15.01 -7.23
C ILE A 702 15.77 14.31 -5.98
N ASP A 703 17.08 14.45 -5.76
CA ASP A 703 17.80 13.94 -4.58
C ASP A 703 17.69 12.42 -4.39
N LEU A 704 17.93 11.72 -5.49
CA LEU A 704 17.93 10.26 -5.54
C LEU A 704 19.35 9.72 -5.66
N SER A 705 19.63 8.64 -4.95
CA SER A 705 20.80 7.79 -5.19
C SER A 705 20.39 6.60 -6.05
N ALA A 706 21.31 6.11 -6.90
CA ALA A 706 21.09 4.93 -7.74
C ALA A 706 21.91 3.74 -7.26
N ARG A 707 21.29 2.55 -7.20
CA ARG A 707 21.93 1.25 -6.99
C ARG A 707 21.65 0.35 -8.20
N PRO A 708 22.66 -0.27 -8.81
CA PRO A 708 24.08 -0.10 -8.54
C PRO A 708 24.60 1.29 -8.93
N HIS A 709 25.69 1.71 -8.31
CA HIS A 709 26.31 3.02 -8.57
C HIS A 709 26.87 3.11 -10.00
N LEU A 710 26.56 4.20 -10.73
CA LEU A 710 27.05 4.42 -12.11
C LEU A 710 28.59 4.50 -12.17
N THR A 711 29.19 5.12 -11.16
CA THR A 711 30.64 5.14 -10.90
C THR A 711 30.82 4.76 -9.45
N GLY A 712 31.81 3.94 -9.08
CA GLY A 712 31.93 3.24 -7.79
C GLY A 712 31.82 4.01 -6.47
N ARG A 713 31.42 5.28 -6.46
CA ARG A 713 30.98 6.04 -5.28
C ARG A 713 29.50 6.44 -5.40
N LYS A 714 28.82 6.55 -4.25
CA LYS A 714 27.46 7.09 -4.15
C LYS A 714 27.38 8.49 -4.75
N THR A 715 26.42 8.70 -5.64
CA THR A 715 26.16 10.00 -6.27
C THR A 715 24.67 10.25 -6.29
N HIS A 716 24.31 11.49 -5.97
CA HIS A 716 22.93 11.97 -6.03
C HIS A 716 22.63 12.48 -7.45
N GLY A 717 21.38 12.34 -7.86
CA GLY A 717 20.91 12.75 -9.17
C GLY A 717 19.40 13.01 -9.20
N THR A 718 18.91 13.26 -10.40
CA THR A 718 17.49 13.49 -10.70
C THR A 718 17.01 12.45 -11.70
N LEU A 719 15.86 11.84 -11.42
CA LEU A 719 15.17 10.91 -12.31
C LEU A 719 14.07 11.67 -13.08
N GLU A 720 14.09 11.57 -14.40
CA GLU A 720 13.18 12.27 -15.31
C GLU A 720 12.41 11.28 -16.18
N ALA A 721 11.08 11.38 -16.23
CA ALA A 721 10.24 10.51 -17.04
C ALA A 721 9.95 11.10 -18.43
N HIS A 722 10.43 10.46 -19.47
CA HIS A 722 10.27 10.88 -20.87
C HIS A 722 9.31 9.95 -21.64
N SER A 723 9.17 10.15 -22.95
CA SER A 723 8.12 9.50 -23.75
C SER A 723 8.25 7.98 -23.85
N ASN A 724 9.46 7.44 -23.96
CA ASN A 724 9.70 5.99 -24.14
C ASN A 724 10.52 5.37 -22.99
N GLY A 725 10.78 6.12 -21.92
CA GLY A 725 11.56 5.64 -20.78
C GLY A 725 11.89 6.73 -19.76
N VAL A 726 12.73 6.40 -18.80
CA VAL A 726 13.26 7.31 -17.77
C VAL A 726 14.75 7.57 -17.97
N ARG A 727 15.19 8.77 -17.60
CA ARG A 727 16.61 9.16 -17.55
C ARG A 727 16.97 9.55 -16.13
N PHE A 728 17.98 8.89 -15.58
CA PHE A 728 18.64 9.34 -14.36
C PHE A 728 19.89 10.14 -14.72
N THR A 729 19.95 11.40 -14.27
CA THR A 729 21.10 12.27 -14.46
C THR A 729 21.75 12.58 -13.12
N THR A 730 23.01 12.19 -12.94
CA THR A 730 23.77 12.50 -11.72
C THR A 730 24.22 13.96 -11.70
N ASN A 731 24.60 14.46 -10.52
CA ASN A 731 25.21 15.79 -10.38
C ASN A 731 26.52 15.95 -11.16
N LYS A 732 27.14 14.85 -11.61
CA LYS A 732 28.33 14.82 -12.48
C LYS A 732 27.97 14.74 -13.98
N ASN A 733 26.72 14.99 -14.34
CA ASN A 733 26.19 14.90 -15.71
C ASN A 733 26.32 13.51 -16.37
N GLN A 734 26.43 12.45 -15.58
CA GLN A 734 26.35 11.08 -16.10
C GLN A 734 24.88 10.70 -16.27
N LYS A 735 24.57 9.99 -17.35
CA LYS A 735 23.21 9.66 -17.75
C LYS A 735 23.03 8.16 -17.76
N LEU A 736 21.92 7.70 -17.19
CA LEU A 736 21.46 6.32 -17.28
C LEU A 736 20.04 6.33 -17.83
N ASP A 737 19.84 5.67 -18.96
CA ASP A 737 18.57 5.61 -19.66
C ASP A 737 17.95 4.21 -19.51
N ILE A 738 16.67 4.16 -19.16
CA ILE A 738 15.91 2.93 -19.01
C ILE A 738 14.61 3.06 -19.79
N LEU A 739 14.44 2.24 -20.83
CA LEU A 739 13.23 2.24 -21.63
C LEU A 739 12.07 1.53 -20.94
N TYR A 740 10.85 2.04 -21.11
CA TYR A 740 9.63 1.38 -20.61
C TYR A 740 9.44 -0.03 -21.18
N ALA A 741 9.83 -0.25 -22.45
CA ALA A 741 9.73 -1.57 -23.08
C ALA A 741 10.59 -2.64 -22.40
N ASN A 742 11.70 -2.21 -21.79
CA ASN A 742 12.65 -3.10 -21.14
C ASN A 742 12.32 -3.31 -19.66
N ILE A 743 11.41 -2.54 -19.07
CA ILE A 743 10.97 -2.76 -17.68
C ILE A 743 10.02 -3.97 -17.69
N LYS A 744 10.34 -4.96 -16.84
CA LYS A 744 9.47 -6.11 -16.59
C LYS A 744 8.57 -5.82 -15.40
N HIS A 745 9.17 -5.44 -14.28
CA HIS A 745 8.47 -5.07 -13.04
C HIS A 745 8.98 -3.73 -12.54
N ALA A 746 8.07 -2.83 -12.20
CA ALA A 746 8.37 -1.57 -11.52
C ALA A 746 7.77 -1.63 -10.12
N ILE A 747 8.56 -1.36 -9.09
CA ILE A 747 8.15 -1.55 -7.70
C ILE A 747 8.41 -0.26 -6.94
N PHE A 748 7.40 0.21 -6.21
CA PHE A 748 7.51 1.33 -5.29
C PHE A 748 7.37 0.82 -3.85
N GLN A 749 8.42 0.96 -3.05
CA GLN A 749 8.41 0.59 -1.64
C GLN A 749 8.46 1.86 -0.77
N PRO A 750 7.40 2.11 0.03
CA PRO A 750 7.35 3.25 0.95
C PRO A 750 8.30 3.04 2.14
N CYS A 751 8.72 4.14 2.78
CA CYS A 751 9.60 4.10 3.96
C CYS A 751 8.85 3.79 5.28
N ASP A 752 7.84 2.93 5.24
CA ASP A 752 7.02 2.58 6.41
C ASP A 752 7.75 1.51 7.25
N LYS A 753 8.39 1.95 8.33
CA LYS A 753 9.31 1.14 9.17
C LYS A 753 10.57 0.67 8.42
N GLU A 754 10.95 1.38 7.36
CA GLU A 754 12.18 1.15 6.58
C GLU A 754 13.02 2.44 6.56
N LEU A 755 14.33 2.29 6.41
CA LEU A 755 15.27 3.41 6.39
C LEU A 755 15.31 4.14 5.04
N VAL A 756 14.71 3.57 4.01
CA VAL A 756 14.76 4.08 2.64
C VAL A 756 13.39 4.09 2.01
N VAL A 757 13.12 5.11 1.20
CA VAL A 757 12.03 5.10 0.21
C VAL A 757 12.67 4.82 -1.15
N LEU A 758 12.11 3.89 -1.92
CA LEU A 758 12.74 3.43 -3.15
C LEU A 758 11.75 3.15 -4.29
N ILE A 759 12.28 3.27 -5.50
CA ILE A 759 11.69 2.80 -6.75
C ILE A 759 12.67 1.81 -7.37
N HIS A 760 12.21 0.59 -7.61
CA HIS A 760 13.00 -0.47 -8.23
C HIS A 760 12.47 -0.82 -9.62
N PHE A 761 13.39 -1.01 -10.56
CA PHE A 761 13.10 -1.50 -11.90
C PHE A 761 13.82 -2.82 -12.14
N HIS A 762 13.03 -3.89 -12.27
CA HIS A 762 13.51 -5.18 -12.75
C HIS A 762 13.34 -5.23 -14.27
N LEU A 763 14.42 -5.45 -15.01
CA LEU A 763 14.45 -5.36 -16.46
C LEU A 763 14.30 -6.73 -17.13
N LYS A 764 13.72 -6.75 -18.34
CA LYS A 764 13.63 -7.95 -19.19
C LYS A 764 15.02 -8.34 -19.70
N ASN A 765 15.73 -7.37 -20.28
CA ASN A 765 17.08 -7.53 -20.79
C ASN A 765 18.07 -6.73 -19.93
N HIS A 766 19.28 -7.28 -19.80
CA HIS A 766 20.37 -6.63 -19.09
C HIS A 766 20.76 -5.32 -19.79
N ILE A 767 21.05 -4.30 -19.00
CA ILE A 767 21.67 -3.06 -19.46
C ILE A 767 23.08 -2.93 -18.90
N MET A 768 23.94 -2.21 -19.60
CA MET A 768 25.29 -1.93 -19.12
C MET A 768 25.26 -0.70 -18.21
N ILE A 769 25.63 -0.89 -16.94
CA ILE A 769 25.88 0.20 -16.00
C ILE A 769 27.36 0.16 -15.63
N GLY A 770 28.11 1.15 -16.12
CA GLY A 770 29.57 1.16 -16.01
C GLY A 770 30.20 0.02 -16.81
N LYS A 771 30.77 -0.99 -16.11
CA LYS A 771 31.40 -2.17 -16.72
C LYS A 771 30.65 -3.48 -16.47
N LYS A 772 29.54 -3.45 -15.71
CA LYS A 772 28.80 -4.65 -15.31
C LYS A 772 27.43 -4.66 -15.98
N LYS A 773 26.98 -5.82 -16.43
CA LYS A 773 25.58 -6.06 -16.78
C LYS A 773 24.73 -5.98 -15.53
N GLN A 774 23.60 -5.28 -15.63
CA GLN A 774 22.64 -5.15 -14.56
C GLN A 774 21.25 -5.41 -15.09
N LYS A 775 20.50 -6.27 -14.40
CA LYS A 775 19.08 -6.51 -14.64
C LYS A 775 18.21 -5.68 -13.70
N ASP A 776 18.76 -5.31 -12.55
CA ASP A 776 18.06 -4.66 -11.45
C ASP A 776 18.65 -3.27 -11.22
N VAL A 777 17.79 -2.26 -11.22
CA VAL A 777 18.17 -0.87 -11.01
C VAL A 777 17.20 -0.20 -10.04
N GLN A 778 17.73 0.34 -8.96
CA GLN A 778 16.98 0.98 -7.90
C GLN A 778 17.37 2.45 -7.74
N PHE A 779 16.37 3.29 -7.51
CA PHE A 779 16.51 4.69 -7.13
C PHE A 779 15.92 4.91 -5.75
N TYR A 780 16.67 5.53 -4.84
CA TYR A 780 16.25 5.60 -3.44
C TYR A 780 16.73 6.88 -2.74
N THR A 781 16.04 7.24 -1.66
CA THR A 781 16.42 8.30 -0.72
C THR A 781 16.42 7.71 0.69
N GLU A 782 17.48 8.00 1.46
CA GLU A 782 17.61 7.57 2.85
C GLU A 782 16.86 8.54 3.77
N VAL A 783 16.11 8.00 4.72
CA VAL A 783 15.48 8.74 5.82
C VAL A 783 16.43 8.64 7.01
N ILE A 784 17.05 9.76 7.36
CA ILE A 784 17.99 9.82 8.49
C ILE A 784 17.20 9.68 9.80
N GLU A 785 17.55 8.69 10.61
CA GLU A 785 17.14 8.62 12.02
C GLU A 785 18.04 9.60 12.81
N GLY A 786 17.48 10.71 13.30
CA GLY A 786 18.22 11.61 14.20
C GLY A 786 18.64 10.93 15.51
N SER A 787 17.95 9.84 15.87
CA SER A 787 18.05 9.13 17.15
C SER A 787 19.30 8.26 17.33
N GLN A 788 20.03 7.91 16.26
CA GLN A 788 21.17 6.99 16.37
C GLN A 788 22.54 7.68 16.51
N THR A 789 22.60 9.00 16.39
CA THR A 789 23.87 9.74 16.50
C THR A 789 24.10 10.41 17.86
N LEU A 790 23.15 10.31 18.80
CA LEU A 790 23.28 10.86 20.15
C LEU A 790 22.97 9.80 21.21
N ASP A 791 23.95 9.63 22.09
CA ASP A 791 24.08 8.72 23.23
C ASP A 791 22.84 7.96 23.74
N ASN A 792 23.04 6.65 23.92
CA ASN A 792 22.12 5.68 24.53
C ASN A 792 21.90 5.88 26.05
N ARG A 793 22.12 7.10 26.57
CA ARG A 793 22.01 7.43 28.00
C ARG A 793 20.92 8.48 28.21
N ARG A 794 19.76 7.99 28.68
CA ARG A 794 18.55 8.69 29.17
C ARG A 794 17.50 9.02 28.11
N ARG A 795 16.85 7.98 27.59
CA ARG A 795 15.54 8.11 26.95
C ARG A 795 14.47 8.30 28.02
N SER A 796 13.74 9.41 27.95
CA SER A 796 12.58 9.68 28.80
C SER A 796 11.42 10.00 27.88
N MET A 797 10.38 9.16 27.88
CA MET A 797 9.18 9.24 27.02
C MET A 797 8.35 10.53 27.17
N TYR A 798 8.85 11.51 27.92
CA TYR A 798 8.23 12.78 28.24
C TYR A 798 9.14 13.98 27.95
N ASP A 799 10.26 13.79 27.22
CA ASP A 799 11.08 14.90 26.76
C ASP A 799 10.42 15.57 25.53
N PRO A 800 10.02 16.86 25.62
CA PRO A 800 9.41 17.58 24.51
C PRO A 800 10.28 17.64 23.25
N ASP A 801 11.62 17.65 23.39
CA ASP A 801 12.53 17.76 22.26
C ASP A 801 12.59 16.44 21.46
N GLU A 802 12.53 15.29 22.13
CA GLU A 802 12.49 13.95 21.51
C GLU A 802 11.17 13.73 20.75
N LEU A 803 10.05 14.20 21.31
CA LEU A 803 8.73 14.13 20.67
C LEU A 803 8.62 15.04 19.45
N ASP A 804 9.30 16.20 19.46
CA ASP A 804 9.41 17.09 18.32
C ASP A 804 10.29 16.51 17.21
N GLU A 805 11.39 15.81 17.54
CA GLU A 805 12.21 15.08 16.58
C GLU A 805 11.44 13.92 15.94
N GLU A 806 10.72 13.11 16.72
CA GLU A 806 9.87 12.03 16.22
C GLU A 806 8.77 12.56 15.28
N ASN A 807 8.13 13.69 15.65
CA ASN A 807 7.12 14.32 14.81
C ASN A 807 7.69 14.88 13.50
N ARG A 808 8.89 15.49 13.53
CA ARG A 808 9.59 15.93 12.30
C ARG A 808 9.94 14.76 11.39
N GLU A 809 10.37 13.65 11.97
CA GLU A 809 10.72 12.43 11.25
C GLU A 809 9.48 11.80 10.60
N ARG A 810 8.36 11.72 11.33
CA ARG A 810 7.07 11.26 10.80
C ARG A 810 6.59 12.15 9.65
N ALA A 811 6.69 13.46 9.79
CA ALA A 811 6.34 14.41 8.73
C ALA A 811 7.25 14.28 7.50
N LEU A 812 8.55 14.03 7.69
CA LEU A 812 9.50 13.80 6.59
C LEU A 812 9.16 12.51 5.83
N ARG A 813 8.88 11.41 6.55
CA ARG A 813 8.45 10.14 5.94
C ARG A 813 7.18 10.29 5.11
N GLU A 814 6.15 10.94 5.68
CA GLU A 814 4.89 11.18 4.97
C GLU A 814 5.11 12.03 3.70
N LYS A 815 5.95 13.06 3.80
CA LYS A 815 6.30 13.92 2.66
C LYS A 815 7.05 13.16 1.57
N LEU A 816 8.03 12.33 1.92
CA LEU A 816 8.81 11.52 0.98
C LEU A 816 7.92 10.46 0.29
N ASN A 817 7.13 9.72 1.07
CA ASN A 817 6.18 8.74 0.54
C ASN A 817 5.18 9.39 -0.45
N THR A 818 4.65 10.57 -0.10
CA THR A 818 3.74 11.32 -0.98
C THR A 818 4.44 11.75 -2.27
N THR A 819 5.67 12.27 -2.17
CA THR A 819 6.43 12.76 -3.33
C THR A 819 6.78 11.62 -4.31
N PHE A 820 7.24 10.48 -3.80
CA PHE A 820 7.55 9.31 -4.62
C PHE A 820 6.28 8.74 -5.26
N LYS A 821 5.20 8.61 -4.49
CA LYS A 821 3.91 8.13 -5.01
C LYS A 821 3.35 9.03 -6.12
N GLU A 822 3.44 10.35 -5.95
CA GLU A 822 3.08 11.30 -7.00
C GLU A 822 3.94 11.15 -8.25
N PHE A 823 5.25 10.89 -8.10
CA PHE A 823 6.12 10.65 -9.24
C PHE A 823 5.75 9.36 -9.97
N CYS A 824 5.47 8.27 -9.26
CA CYS A 824 4.99 7.01 -9.84
C CYS A 824 3.73 7.23 -10.69
N HIS A 825 2.70 7.90 -10.14
CA HIS A 825 1.48 8.22 -10.89
C HIS A 825 1.72 9.11 -12.11
N LYS A 826 2.62 10.09 -12.01
CA LYS A 826 3.00 10.93 -13.17
C LYS A 826 3.71 10.10 -14.24
N MET A 827 4.58 9.17 -13.84
CA MET A 827 5.28 8.28 -14.77
C MET A 827 4.31 7.30 -15.46
N GLU A 828 3.39 6.70 -14.71
CA GLU A 828 2.30 5.85 -15.24
C GLU A 828 1.51 6.60 -16.33
N SER A 829 1.10 7.84 -16.04
CA SER A 829 0.36 8.68 -17.01
C SER A 829 1.17 9.00 -18.28
N VAL A 830 2.49 9.17 -18.18
CA VAL A 830 3.36 9.37 -19.35
C VAL A 830 3.49 8.08 -20.15
N SER A 831 3.67 6.96 -19.47
CA SER A 831 3.81 5.62 -20.06
C SER A 831 2.57 5.21 -20.85
N GLU A 832 1.38 5.45 -20.29
CA GLU A 832 0.09 5.16 -20.93
C GLU A 832 -0.13 6.00 -22.20
N ARG A 833 0.19 7.30 -22.17
CA ARG A 833 0.05 8.19 -23.34
C ARG A 833 0.88 7.73 -24.55
N HIS A 834 1.99 7.06 -24.31
CA HIS A 834 2.90 6.57 -25.34
C HIS A 834 2.74 5.07 -25.65
N GLY A 835 1.69 4.43 -25.14
CA GLY A 835 1.29 3.07 -25.53
C GLY A 835 2.16 1.94 -24.96
N LYS A 836 2.92 2.19 -23.90
CA LYS A 836 3.71 1.19 -23.17
C LYS A 836 3.43 1.34 -21.67
N PRO A 837 2.31 0.85 -21.13
CA PRO A 837 1.96 1.06 -19.73
C PRO A 837 2.97 0.36 -18.81
N VAL A 838 3.51 1.10 -17.84
CA VAL A 838 4.30 0.56 -16.73
C VAL A 838 3.44 0.76 -15.49
N VAL A 839 3.20 -0.30 -14.74
CA VAL A 839 2.42 -0.28 -13.49
C VAL A 839 3.38 -0.46 -12.32
N PHE A 840 3.20 0.35 -11.26
CA PHE A 840 3.99 0.18 -10.05
C PHE A 840 3.32 -0.75 -9.04
N ASP A 841 4.02 -1.83 -8.70
CA ASP A 841 3.64 -2.72 -7.61
C ASP A 841 4.11 -2.16 -6.26
N ILE A 842 3.33 -2.40 -5.20
CA ILE A 842 3.67 -2.02 -3.83
C ILE A 842 3.76 -3.30 -2.99
N PRO A 843 4.91 -3.60 -2.34
CA PRO A 843 5.04 -4.79 -1.50
C PRO A 843 4.13 -4.74 -0.28
N TYR A 844 3.49 -5.87 0.04
CA TYR A 844 2.63 -6.04 1.20
C TYR A 844 3.45 -6.47 2.41
N ARG A 845 3.89 -5.51 3.22
CA ARG A 845 4.69 -5.79 4.43
C ARG A 845 3.99 -6.76 5.40
N GLU A 846 2.68 -6.64 5.57
CA GLU A 846 1.89 -7.50 6.48
C GLU A 846 1.91 -8.97 6.07
N LEU A 847 2.10 -9.26 4.79
CA LEU A 847 2.23 -10.61 4.25
C LEU A 847 3.70 -11.06 4.14
N GLY A 848 4.67 -10.22 4.52
CA GLY A 848 6.08 -10.58 4.48
C GLY A 848 6.53 -11.56 5.58
N PHE A 849 7.56 -12.35 5.28
CA PHE A 849 8.16 -13.32 6.19
C PHE A 849 9.70 -13.23 6.13
N MET A 850 10.37 -13.66 7.19
CA MET A 850 11.84 -13.67 7.24
C MET A 850 12.36 -14.96 6.61
N GLY A 851 13.41 -14.84 5.79
CA GLY A 851 14.05 -15.99 5.15
C GLY A 851 15.41 -15.63 4.58
N THR A 852 16.17 -16.64 4.18
CA THR A 852 17.54 -16.51 3.69
C THR A 852 17.60 -16.95 2.22
N PRO A 853 17.29 -16.05 1.27
CA PRO A 853 17.39 -16.34 -0.16
C PRO A 853 18.84 -16.39 -0.67
N PHE A 854 19.75 -15.71 0.03
CA PHE A 854 21.18 -15.67 -0.28
C PHE A 854 21.99 -16.14 0.93
N LYS A 855 22.85 -15.27 1.51
CA LYS A 855 23.65 -15.56 2.71
C LYS A 855 23.09 -14.95 3.99
N GLU A 856 22.16 -13.99 3.87
CA GLU A 856 21.64 -13.21 4.99
C GLU A 856 20.13 -13.37 5.10
N MET A 857 19.65 -13.32 6.35
CA MET A 857 18.23 -13.34 6.65
C MET A 857 17.63 -11.96 6.36
N VAL A 858 16.69 -11.92 5.43
CA VAL A 858 16.03 -10.70 4.98
C VAL A 858 14.52 -10.83 5.10
N LEU A 859 13.83 -9.70 5.18
CA LEU A 859 12.37 -9.67 5.07
C LEU A 859 11.99 -9.80 3.59
N LEU A 860 11.30 -10.88 3.26
CA LEU A 860 10.71 -11.09 1.94
C LEU A 860 9.26 -10.62 1.96
N GLN A 861 8.87 -9.82 0.99
CA GLN A 861 7.56 -9.19 0.92
C GLN A 861 6.89 -9.57 -0.41
N PRO A 862 5.72 -10.22 -0.39
CA PRO A 862 4.97 -10.45 -1.61
C PRO A 862 4.36 -9.14 -2.10
N SER A 863 4.18 -9.04 -3.41
CA SER A 863 3.45 -7.98 -4.12
C SER A 863 2.40 -8.64 -5.03
N VAL A 864 1.80 -7.89 -5.95
CA VAL A 864 0.80 -8.45 -6.88
C VAL A 864 1.44 -9.50 -7.79
N HIS A 865 2.61 -9.21 -8.38
CA HIS A 865 3.25 -10.09 -9.37
C HIS A 865 4.61 -10.66 -8.94
N CYS A 866 5.18 -10.18 -7.83
CA CYS A 866 6.53 -10.55 -7.40
C CYS A 866 6.64 -10.88 -5.91
N LEU A 867 7.56 -11.77 -5.54
CA LEU A 867 8.09 -11.88 -4.18
C LEU A 867 9.46 -11.18 -4.14
N VAL A 868 9.60 -10.17 -3.28
CA VAL A 868 10.76 -9.27 -3.32
C VAL A 868 11.41 -8.99 -1.97
N SER A 869 12.70 -8.70 -2.00
CA SER A 869 13.44 -8.03 -0.93
C SER A 869 14.38 -7.01 -1.56
N LEU A 870 14.10 -5.72 -1.37
CA LEU A 870 14.72 -4.60 -2.08
C LEU A 870 15.49 -3.64 -1.16
N THR A 871 15.50 -3.90 0.14
CA THR A 871 16.16 -3.01 1.12
C THR A 871 17.67 -3.01 0.90
N ASP A 872 18.26 -4.19 0.75
CA ASP A 872 19.71 -4.38 0.62
C ASP A 872 20.11 -5.18 -0.63
N MET A 873 21.37 -4.99 -1.04
CA MET A 873 21.96 -5.73 -2.15
C MET A 873 22.68 -6.99 -1.64
N PRO A 874 22.59 -8.14 -2.34
CA PRO A 874 21.92 -8.34 -3.62
C PRO A 874 20.39 -8.34 -3.52
N PHE A 875 19.73 -7.70 -4.48
CA PHE A 875 18.26 -7.65 -4.52
C PHE A 875 17.68 -9.02 -4.83
N PHE A 876 16.62 -9.38 -4.11
CA PHE A 876 15.90 -10.61 -4.35
C PHE A 876 14.57 -10.31 -5.03
N ILE A 877 14.33 -10.88 -6.21
CA ILE A 877 13.07 -10.73 -6.94
C ILE A 877 12.73 -12.04 -7.65
N ILE A 878 11.57 -12.59 -7.34
CA ILE A 878 10.96 -13.71 -8.06
C ILE A 878 9.67 -13.21 -8.71
N SER A 879 9.53 -13.44 -10.02
CA SER A 879 8.29 -13.18 -10.76
C SER A 879 7.33 -14.35 -10.54
N LEU A 880 6.23 -14.14 -9.84
CA LEU A 880 5.25 -15.19 -9.51
C LEU A 880 4.61 -15.79 -10.77
N ASP A 881 4.43 -14.98 -11.83
CA ASP A 881 3.91 -15.44 -13.12
C ASP A 881 4.81 -16.47 -13.83
N GLU A 882 6.10 -16.55 -13.47
CA GLU A 882 7.07 -17.49 -14.04
C GLU A 882 7.29 -18.73 -13.18
N VAL A 883 6.69 -18.77 -11.98
CA VAL A 883 6.74 -19.94 -11.10
C VAL A 883 5.77 -20.99 -11.63
N GLU A 884 6.27 -22.22 -11.72
CA GLU A 884 5.48 -23.40 -12.08
C GLU A 884 5.00 -24.13 -10.83
N HIS A 885 5.91 -24.41 -9.90
CA HIS A 885 5.65 -25.22 -8.71
C HIS A 885 6.51 -24.77 -7.53
N VAL A 886 6.04 -24.97 -6.30
CA VAL A 886 6.82 -24.69 -5.08
C VAL A 886 6.99 -25.97 -4.25
N HIS A 887 8.20 -26.26 -3.81
CA HIS A 887 8.46 -27.39 -2.92
C HIS A 887 8.98 -26.92 -1.57
N PHE A 888 8.34 -27.36 -0.49
CA PHE A 888 8.80 -27.14 0.87
C PHE A 888 9.70 -28.29 1.30
N GLU A 889 10.96 -28.02 1.59
CA GLU A 889 11.93 -29.00 2.08
C GLU A 889 12.08 -28.89 3.61
N ARG A 890 12.48 -29.99 4.27
CA ARG A 890 12.73 -30.04 5.72
C ARG A 890 11.52 -29.76 6.59
N VAL A 891 10.32 -30.08 6.09
CA VAL A 891 9.08 -29.98 6.85
C VAL A 891 8.95 -31.22 7.74
N MET A 892 9.49 -31.15 8.96
CA MET A 892 9.44 -32.22 9.96
C MET A 892 9.13 -31.66 11.35
N PHE A 893 8.41 -32.41 12.19
CA PHE A 893 7.94 -31.93 13.50
C PHE A 893 9.06 -31.46 14.44
N SER A 894 10.27 -32.04 14.31
CA SER A 894 11.44 -31.68 15.12
C SER A 894 12.21 -30.46 14.63
N SER A 895 12.02 -30.02 13.38
CA SER A 895 12.74 -28.87 12.82
C SER A 895 12.03 -27.57 13.17
N LYS A 896 12.80 -26.56 13.59
CA LYS A 896 12.28 -25.20 13.82
C LYS A 896 12.11 -24.39 12.53
N ASN A 897 12.88 -24.75 11.51
CA ASN A 897 12.94 -24.04 10.24
C ASN A 897 12.78 -25.01 9.06
N PHE A 898 12.19 -24.53 7.98
CA PHE A 898 12.06 -25.24 6.71
C PHE A 898 12.59 -24.38 5.57
N ASP A 899 12.72 -24.98 4.39
CA ASP A 899 13.17 -24.31 3.17
C ASP A 899 12.06 -24.29 2.12
N VAL A 900 12.05 -23.25 1.30
CA VAL A 900 11.08 -23.06 0.21
C VAL A 900 11.83 -23.03 -1.12
N VAL A 901 11.47 -23.91 -2.05
CA VAL A 901 12.08 -23.96 -3.38
C VAL A 901 11.07 -23.57 -4.43
N PHE A 902 11.36 -22.49 -5.16
CA PHE A 902 10.56 -22.02 -6.29
C PHE A 902 11.09 -22.63 -7.59
N VAL A 903 10.26 -23.45 -8.24
CA VAL A 903 10.54 -24.06 -9.54
C VAL A 903 9.86 -23.24 -10.63
N PHE A 904 10.61 -22.91 -11.69
CA PHE A 904 10.15 -22.04 -12.77
C PHE A 904 9.57 -22.81 -13.96
N LYS A 905 8.68 -22.16 -14.71
CA LYS A 905 8.10 -22.65 -15.97
C LYS A 905 9.16 -22.93 -17.04
N ASN A 906 10.21 -22.12 -17.07
CA ASN A 906 11.35 -22.36 -17.92
C ASN A 906 12.36 -23.22 -17.17
N PHE A 907 12.46 -24.50 -17.54
CA PHE A 907 13.36 -25.47 -16.91
C PHE A 907 14.85 -25.16 -17.15
N ASP A 908 15.20 -24.24 -18.06
CA ASP A 908 16.57 -23.73 -18.19
C ASP A 908 17.02 -22.85 -17.01
N ILE A 909 16.07 -22.33 -16.26
CA ILE A 909 16.33 -21.56 -15.05
C ILE A 909 16.35 -22.54 -13.87
N MET A 910 17.46 -22.54 -13.12
CA MET A 910 17.59 -23.35 -11.91
C MET A 910 16.58 -22.87 -10.83
N PRO A 911 15.94 -23.80 -10.10
CA PRO A 911 15.06 -23.44 -8.99
C PRO A 911 15.77 -22.59 -7.94
N THR A 912 15.04 -21.64 -7.35
CA THR A 912 15.57 -20.74 -6.31
C THR A 912 15.12 -21.20 -4.94
N ARG A 913 16.07 -21.43 -4.03
CA ARG A 913 15.80 -21.84 -2.64
C ARG A 913 15.85 -20.64 -1.70
N ILE A 914 14.87 -20.54 -0.81
CA ILE A 914 14.85 -19.64 0.34
C ILE A 914 14.98 -20.51 1.58
N SER A 915 16.08 -20.35 2.32
CA SER A 915 16.35 -21.18 3.48
C SER A 915 15.97 -20.52 4.81
N ALA A 916 15.88 -21.33 5.86
CA ALA A 916 15.72 -20.89 7.24
C ALA A 916 14.43 -20.07 7.48
N VAL A 917 13.32 -20.49 6.89
CA VAL A 917 11.99 -19.93 7.15
C VAL A 917 11.41 -20.59 8.40
N SER A 918 10.86 -19.80 9.33
CA SER A 918 10.31 -20.35 10.58
C SER A 918 9.08 -21.23 10.33
N MET A 919 8.99 -22.39 10.98
CA MET A 919 7.82 -23.28 10.90
C MET A 919 6.49 -22.60 11.26
N SER A 920 6.52 -21.54 12.07
CA SER A 920 5.32 -20.75 12.38
C SER A 920 4.70 -20.07 11.15
N GLU A 921 5.48 -19.83 10.10
CA GLU A 921 5.06 -19.20 8.85
C GLU A 921 4.63 -20.22 7.79
N LEU A 922 4.82 -21.53 8.02
CA LEU A 922 4.55 -22.58 7.03
C LEU A 922 3.11 -22.54 6.52
N GLU A 923 2.14 -22.53 7.45
CA GLU A 923 0.72 -22.57 7.10
C GLU A 923 0.27 -21.28 6.41
N ARG A 924 0.82 -20.13 6.82
CA ARG A 924 0.55 -18.83 6.19
C ARG A 924 1.13 -18.74 4.78
N ILE A 925 2.33 -19.29 4.54
CA ILE A 925 2.94 -19.32 3.20
C ILE A 925 2.19 -20.30 2.30
N LYS A 926 1.75 -21.46 2.81
CA LYS A 926 0.89 -22.39 2.06
C LYS A 926 -0.44 -21.74 1.67
N GLU A 927 -1.09 -21.04 2.59
CA GLU A 927 -2.34 -20.30 2.33
C GLU A 927 -2.13 -19.23 1.26
N TRP A 928 -1.04 -18.45 1.36
CA TRP A 928 -0.67 -17.46 0.35
C TRP A 928 -0.43 -18.06 -1.04
N LEU A 929 0.32 -19.16 -1.13
CA LEU A 929 0.61 -19.84 -2.41
C LEU A 929 -0.65 -20.43 -3.03
N ASP A 930 -1.52 -21.00 -2.19
CA ASP A 930 -2.83 -21.49 -2.62
C ASP A 930 -3.62 -20.32 -3.20
N ASP A 931 -3.68 -19.17 -2.52
CA ASP A 931 -4.50 -17.99 -2.91
C ASP A 931 -4.07 -17.38 -4.25
N ILE A 932 -2.82 -17.55 -4.64
CA ILE A 932 -2.28 -17.09 -5.93
C ILE A 932 -2.26 -18.19 -7.01
N ASP A 933 -2.93 -19.32 -6.77
CA ASP A 933 -3.04 -20.46 -7.70
C ASP A 933 -1.66 -21.03 -8.13
N ILE A 934 -0.72 -21.13 -7.18
CA ILE A 934 0.56 -21.82 -7.35
C ILE A 934 0.49 -23.17 -6.63
N CYS A 935 0.82 -24.23 -7.35
CA CYS A 935 0.83 -25.57 -6.78
C CYS A 935 2.07 -25.79 -5.90
N PHE A 936 1.91 -26.55 -4.81
CA PHE A 936 3.01 -26.86 -3.92
C PHE A 936 3.04 -28.31 -3.42
N THR A 937 4.22 -28.77 -3.01
CA THR A 937 4.44 -30.07 -2.34
C THR A 937 5.31 -29.90 -1.09
N THR A 938 5.23 -30.83 -0.16
CA THR A 938 6.03 -30.85 1.07
C THR A 938 6.88 -32.11 1.11
N GLY A 939 8.13 -31.98 1.53
CA GLY A 939 9.07 -33.09 1.73
C GLY A 939 9.88 -32.90 3.02
N THR A 940 10.30 -34.02 3.60
CA THR A 940 11.14 -34.05 4.81
C THR A 940 12.63 -33.91 4.46
N ALA A 941 13.02 -34.33 3.26
CA ALA A 941 14.40 -34.33 2.78
C ALA A 941 14.74 -33.11 1.91
N ASN A 942 16.04 -32.83 1.80
CA ASN A 942 16.58 -31.88 0.82
C ASN A 942 16.83 -32.60 -0.51
N LEU A 943 16.36 -32.00 -1.61
CA LEU A 943 16.48 -32.62 -2.92
C LEU A 943 17.65 -32.07 -3.74
N ASN A 944 18.23 -32.92 -4.59
CA ASN A 944 19.22 -32.51 -5.57
C ASN A 944 18.55 -32.00 -6.86
N TRP A 945 18.11 -30.74 -6.82
CA TRP A 945 17.43 -30.08 -7.93
C TRP A 945 18.23 -30.11 -9.24
N LYS A 946 19.57 -30.11 -9.19
CA LYS A 946 20.38 -30.18 -10.41
C LYS A 946 20.21 -31.51 -11.15
N SER A 947 20.16 -32.62 -10.41
CA SER A 947 19.92 -33.95 -10.97
C SER A 947 18.48 -34.05 -11.48
N ILE A 948 17.51 -33.65 -10.66
CA ILE A 948 16.08 -33.69 -10.96
C ILE A 948 15.76 -32.90 -12.24
N MET A 949 16.22 -31.65 -12.34
CA MET A 949 15.99 -30.82 -13.51
C MET A 949 16.64 -31.39 -14.78
N SER A 950 17.75 -32.12 -14.66
CA SER A 950 18.38 -32.80 -15.80
C SER A 950 17.50 -33.95 -16.30
N THR A 951 16.96 -34.77 -15.38
CA THR A 951 16.06 -35.88 -15.71
C THR A 951 14.76 -35.39 -16.33
N ILE A 952 14.17 -34.34 -15.77
CA ILE A 952 12.92 -33.74 -16.27
C ILE A 952 13.10 -33.18 -17.68
N LYS A 953 14.24 -32.56 -17.99
CA LYS A 953 14.53 -32.06 -19.34
C LYS A 953 14.67 -33.17 -20.38
N SER A 954 15.13 -34.36 -19.98
CA SER A 954 15.23 -35.51 -20.88
C SER A 954 13.92 -36.28 -21.03
N ASP A 955 12.97 -36.12 -20.11
CA ASP A 955 11.68 -36.82 -20.13
C ASP A 955 10.60 -36.01 -20.87
N HIS A 956 10.34 -36.39 -22.12
CA HIS A 956 9.26 -35.80 -22.94
C HIS A 956 7.85 -36.14 -22.44
N ARG A 957 7.73 -37.07 -21.49
CA ARG A 957 6.48 -37.58 -20.92
C ARG A 957 6.39 -37.27 -19.42
N PHE A 958 7.10 -36.26 -18.93
CA PHE A 958 7.11 -35.88 -17.51
C PHE A 958 5.70 -35.63 -16.94
N TYR A 959 4.83 -35.00 -17.74
CA TYR A 959 3.46 -34.67 -17.36
C TYR A 959 2.44 -35.80 -17.61
N LEU A 960 2.86 -36.93 -18.19
CA LEU A 960 1.98 -38.08 -18.42
C LEU A 960 1.99 -39.03 -17.22
N ASP A 961 0.87 -39.73 -17.05
CA ASP A 961 0.62 -40.75 -16.04
C ASP A 961 1.22 -42.12 -16.40
N THR A 962 1.91 -42.21 -17.53
CA THR A 962 2.52 -43.44 -18.04
C THR A 962 3.98 -43.20 -18.41
N ASP A 963 4.84 -44.14 -18.05
CA ASP A 963 6.23 -44.16 -18.49
C ASP A 963 6.38 -44.68 -19.94
N ASP A 964 7.63 -44.76 -20.41
CA ASP A 964 7.96 -45.25 -21.76
C ASP A 964 7.51 -46.70 -22.01
N ASP A 965 7.33 -47.49 -20.95
CA ASP A 965 6.91 -48.90 -20.98
C ASP A 965 5.40 -49.08 -20.73
N GLY A 966 4.64 -48.00 -20.51
CA GLY A 966 3.19 -48.03 -20.26
C GLY A 966 2.80 -48.35 -18.81
N VAL A 967 3.77 -48.33 -17.89
CA VAL A 967 3.54 -48.48 -16.45
C VAL A 967 3.02 -47.16 -15.88
N PRO A 968 2.00 -47.19 -14.99
CA PRO A 968 1.52 -46.00 -14.32
C PRO A 968 2.63 -45.34 -13.48
N LYS A 969 2.90 -44.04 -13.72
CA LYS A 969 3.85 -43.22 -12.94
C LYS A 969 3.14 -41.98 -12.36
N PRO A 970 3.57 -41.47 -11.19
CA PRO A 970 3.05 -40.21 -10.67
C PRO A 970 3.32 -39.07 -11.66
N ALA A 971 2.29 -38.33 -12.03
CA ALA A 971 2.36 -37.41 -13.16
C ALA A 971 2.84 -36.01 -12.73
N GLY A 972 3.85 -35.48 -13.42
CA GLY A 972 4.44 -34.18 -13.10
C GLY A 972 5.06 -34.14 -11.70
N TRP A 973 4.81 -33.08 -10.93
CA TRP A 973 5.43 -32.85 -9.61
C TRP A 973 4.89 -33.72 -8.47
N GLU A 974 4.01 -34.69 -8.76
CA GLU A 974 3.44 -35.61 -7.76
C GLU A 974 4.47 -36.57 -7.17
N PHE A 975 5.54 -36.91 -7.90
CA PHE A 975 6.59 -37.78 -7.37
C PHE A 975 7.27 -37.20 -6.10
N LEU A 976 7.20 -35.88 -5.91
CA LEU A 976 7.71 -35.20 -4.72
C LEU A 976 6.88 -35.46 -3.46
N LYS A 977 5.69 -36.05 -3.57
CA LYS A 977 4.83 -36.41 -2.42
C LYS A 977 5.14 -37.80 -1.86
N MET A 978 5.78 -38.68 -2.64
CA MET A 978 6.13 -40.02 -2.20
C MET A 978 7.58 -40.04 -1.72
N GLU A 979 7.78 -39.87 -0.42
CA GLU A 979 8.81 -40.53 0.40
C GLU A 979 8.68 -40.02 1.84
N GLY A 980 8.14 -40.88 2.70
CA GLY A 980 7.85 -40.63 4.11
C GLY A 980 6.94 -41.72 4.68
N SER A 981 7.19 -42.99 4.34
CA SER A 981 6.74 -44.08 5.20
C SER A 981 7.69 -44.11 6.39
N ASP A 982 7.15 -43.77 7.57
CA ASP A 982 7.73 -44.17 8.85
C ASP A 982 7.88 -45.69 8.85
N ASP A 983 9.12 -46.17 8.72
CA ASP A 983 9.51 -47.50 9.17
C ASP A 983 9.94 -47.38 10.64
N GLU A 984 9.01 -47.59 11.56
CA GLU A 984 9.31 -48.04 12.93
C GLU A 984 8.30 -49.14 13.33
N ASP A 985 8.88 -50.33 13.57
CA ASP A 985 8.41 -51.50 14.33
C ASP A 985 7.36 -52.43 13.66
N ASP A 986 7.49 -53.77 13.57
CA ASP A 986 8.48 -54.74 14.07
C ASP A 986 8.18 -56.12 13.42
N GLU A 987 9.21 -56.96 13.36
CA GLU A 987 9.23 -58.45 13.31
C GLU A 987 8.73 -59.25 12.09
N GLU A 988 9.72 -59.97 11.51
CA GLU A 988 9.69 -61.37 11.02
C GLU A 988 8.55 -61.85 10.10
N GLU A 989 8.87 -62.10 8.83
CA GLU A 989 8.81 -63.48 8.29
C GLU A 989 9.58 -63.61 6.97
N GLU A 990 10.39 -64.68 6.93
CA GLU A 990 11.23 -65.14 5.83
C GLU A 990 10.43 -65.43 4.55
N ALA A 991 11.06 -65.20 3.39
CA ALA A 991 11.54 -66.29 2.52
C ALA A 991 11.81 -65.80 1.09
N GLY A 992 12.95 -66.24 0.52
CA GLY A 992 12.97 -66.64 -0.89
C GLY A 992 13.95 -65.94 -1.83
N ASP A 993 15.23 -65.87 -1.43
CA ASP A 993 16.33 -66.48 -2.18
C ASP A 993 16.51 -66.13 -3.68
N SER A 994 17.61 -65.46 -4.02
CA SER A 994 18.82 -66.15 -4.53
C SER A 994 19.67 -65.31 -5.50
N ASN A 995 20.95 -65.29 -5.14
CA ASN A 995 22.12 -65.48 -6.01
C ASN A 995 22.89 -64.31 -6.66
N TYR A 996 23.95 -63.92 -5.95
CA TYR A 996 25.37 -64.24 -6.25
C TYR A 996 26.16 -63.36 -7.25
N SER A 997 27.04 -62.50 -6.71
CA SER A 997 28.49 -62.74 -6.53
C SER A 997 29.08 -61.45 -5.92
N GLY A 998 29.68 -61.42 -4.72
CA GLY A 998 30.87 -62.16 -4.26
C GLY A 998 32.12 -61.52 -4.88
N GLY A 999 33.03 -60.84 -4.20
CA GLY A 999 33.33 -60.64 -2.79
C GLY A 999 34.86 -60.46 -2.67
N SER A 1000 35.35 -59.51 -1.88
CA SER A 1000 36.58 -59.62 -1.07
C SER A 1000 36.73 -58.36 -0.21
N ASP A 1001 36.61 -58.59 1.09
CA ASP A 1001 37.08 -57.76 2.19
C ASP A 1001 38.60 -57.54 2.12
N GLU A 1002 39.09 -56.46 2.74
CA GLU A 1002 40.05 -56.56 3.85
C GLU A 1002 40.23 -55.17 4.52
N GLU A 1003 39.77 -55.13 5.79
CA GLU A 1003 40.46 -54.64 7.00
C GLU A 1003 40.84 -53.15 7.17
N ASP A 1004 40.09 -52.54 8.11
CA ASP A 1004 40.53 -51.92 9.37
C ASP A 1004 41.49 -50.71 9.43
N ASP A 1005 40.97 -49.70 10.14
CA ASP A 1005 41.55 -48.99 11.30
C ASP A 1005 41.91 -47.50 11.17
N ASP A 1006 41.05 -46.70 11.81
CA ASP A 1006 41.29 -45.52 12.65
C ASP A 1006 42.38 -44.49 12.29
N SER A 1007 41.93 -43.26 12.01
CA SER A 1007 42.29 -42.11 12.87
C SER A 1007 41.39 -40.90 12.62
N ASP A 1008 40.64 -40.55 13.67
CA ASP A 1008 39.97 -39.26 13.85
C ASP A 1008 40.99 -38.12 14.03
N SER A 1009 40.74 -37.00 13.35
CA SER A 1009 41.02 -35.66 13.88
C SER A 1009 40.15 -34.63 13.19
N SER A 1010 39.49 -33.81 14.00
CA SER A 1010 38.82 -32.54 13.66
C SER A 1010 39.82 -31.57 12.98
N ASP A 1011 39.43 -30.49 12.28
CA ASP A 1011 38.37 -29.52 12.54
C ASP A 1011 38.23 -28.55 11.34
N SER A 1012 37.11 -27.81 11.36
CA SER A 1012 36.93 -26.43 10.84
C SER A 1012 37.06 -26.06 9.35
N ASP A 1013 35.89 -25.69 8.83
CA ASP A 1013 35.52 -24.42 8.17
C ASP A 1013 36.61 -23.33 8.02
N GLY A 1014 36.64 -22.67 6.85
CA GLY A 1014 37.52 -21.53 6.60
C GLY A 1014 37.82 -21.23 5.14
N SER A 1015 36.88 -20.56 4.49
CA SER A 1015 36.96 -19.60 3.37
C SER A 1015 38.30 -19.30 2.64
N ASP A 1016 38.14 -19.11 1.32
CA ASP A 1016 38.78 -18.11 0.43
C ASP A 1016 40.28 -17.82 0.58
N TRP A 1017 41.02 -17.88 -0.54
CA TRP A 1017 42.16 -16.98 -0.71
C TRP A 1017 42.31 -16.32 -2.07
N GLU A 1018 42.60 -15.04 -1.93
CA GLU A 1018 42.74 -13.92 -2.84
C GLU A 1018 43.72 -14.10 -4.01
N SER A 1019 43.55 -13.25 -5.02
CA SER A 1019 44.67 -12.82 -5.88
C SER A 1019 45.37 -11.59 -5.30
N ILE A 1020 46.57 -11.86 -4.81
CA ILE A 1020 47.77 -11.03 -4.61
C ILE A 1020 47.95 -9.84 -5.58
N VAL A 1021 48.38 -8.69 -5.06
CA VAL A 1021 49.72 -8.08 -5.30
C VAL A 1021 49.97 -6.91 -4.33
N ASP A 1022 50.69 -7.26 -3.25
CA ASP A 1022 51.86 -6.63 -2.61
C ASP A 1022 52.08 -5.09 -2.67
N GLU A 1023 52.35 -4.49 -1.50
CA GLU A 1023 53.75 -4.26 -1.07
C GLU A 1023 53.84 -3.83 0.42
N GLU A 1024 54.49 -4.71 1.19
CA GLU A 1024 55.48 -4.49 2.26
C GLU A 1024 55.38 -3.28 3.20
N SER A 1025 55.27 -3.55 4.51
CA SER A 1025 56.46 -3.66 5.37
C SER A 1025 56.05 -3.88 6.83
N SER A 1026 56.57 -4.97 7.38
CA SER A 1026 56.52 -5.40 8.77
C SER A 1026 57.10 -4.37 9.75
N SER A 1027 56.53 -4.28 10.94
CA SER A 1027 57.19 -4.80 12.16
C SER A 1027 56.30 -4.59 13.38
N GLU A 1028 55.86 -5.73 13.93
CA GLU A 1028 55.78 -6.06 15.35
C GLU A 1028 55.09 -5.09 16.31
N GLU A 1029 53.90 -5.51 16.77
CA GLU A 1029 53.43 -5.17 18.11
C GLU A 1029 54.35 -5.76 19.18
N PRO A 1030 54.33 -5.15 20.37
CA PRO A 1030 54.11 -5.97 21.54
C PRO A 1030 52.92 -5.50 22.37
N SER A 1031 52.27 -6.54 22.86
CA SER A 1031 51.23 -6.68 23.87
C SER A 1031 51.40 -5.88 25.16
N GLU A 1032 50.23 -5.57 25.70
CA GLU A 1032 49.82 -5.58 27.12
C GLU A 1032 50.31 -4.47 28.05
N ASP A 1033 49.29 -3.77 28.59
CA ASP A 1033 49.16 -3.16 29.90
C ASP A 1033 50.29 -2.26 30.43
N GLU A 1034 50.04 -0.95 30.46
CA GLU A 1034 50.26 -0.09 31.64
C GLU A 1034 49.75 1.35 31.38
N ASP A 1035 49.01 1.89 32.36
CA ASP A 1035 48.68 3.31 32.62
C ASP A 1035 47.88 4.11 31.58
N ALA A 1036 46.55 4.02 31.68
CA ALA A 1036 45.64 5.04 31.14
C ALA A 1036 45.84 6.39 31.87
N PRO A 1037 45.99 7.52 31.16
CA PRO A 1037 46.23 8.83 31.78
C PRO A 1037 45.02 9.26 32.61
N SER A 1038 45.31 9.89 33.76
CA SER A 1038 44.27 10.38 34.66
C SER A 1038 43.45 11.49 33.99
N TRP A 1039 42.17 11.60 34.36
CA TRP A 1039 41.24 12.60 33.84
C TRP A 1039 41.79 14.04 33.83
N ASP A 1040 42.69 14.36 34.75
CA ASP A 1040 43.30 15.68 34.85
C ASP A 1040 44.31 15.98 33.72
N GLU A 1041 44.93 14.96 33.10
CA GLU A 1041 45.83 15.13 31.96
C GLU A 1041 45.06 15.35 30.65
N LEU A 1042 43.94 14.63 30.47
CA LEU A 1042 43.04 14.81 29.32
C LEU A 1042 42.36 16.19 29.33
N GLU A 1043 42.00 16.70 30.51
CA GLU A 1043 41.39 18.03 30.64
C GLU A 1043 42.40 19.14 30.33
N LYS A 1044 43.68 18.91 30.65
CA LYS A 1044 44.78 19.84 30.34
C LYS A 1044 45.12 19.84 28.84
N GLU A 1045 45.03 18.70 28.18
CA GLU A 1045 45.22 18.58 26.73
C GLU A 1045 44.05 19.20 25.94
N ALA A 1046 42.82 19.04 26.43
CA ALA A 1046 41.66 19.74 25.88
C ALA A 1046 41.76 21.27 26.04
N GLN A 1047 42.20 21.77 27.21
CA GLN A 1047 42.46 23.19 27.42
C GLN A 1047 43.61 23.73 26.55
N ALA A 1048 44.63 22.92 26.25
CA ALA A 1048 45.71 23.29 25.35
C ALA A 1048 45.24 23.38 23.88
N SER A 1049 44.38 22.46 23.45
CA SER A 1049 43.77 22.46 22.12
C SER A 1049 42.82 23.65 21.91
N ASP A 1050 42.02 24.00 22.93
CA ASP A 1050 41.16 25.19 22.90
C ASP A 1050 41.96 26.51 22.93
N ARG A 1051 43.11 26.55 23.62
CA ARG A 1051 44.04 27.69 23.54
C ARG A 1051 44.65 27.84 22.15
N MET A 1052 45.09 26.75 21.51
CA MET A 1052 45.59 26.80 20.13
C MET A 1052 44.50 27.18 19.12
N ARG A 1053 43.24 26.84 19.39
CA ARG A 1053 42.10 27.21 18.52
C ARG A 1053 41.69 28.68 18.66
N ASN A 1054 41.88 29.28 19.85
CA ASN A 1054 41.69 30.72 20.05
C ASN A 1054 42.87 31.55 19.51
N GLU A 1055 44.12 31.09 19.62
CA GLU A 1055 45.28 31.78 19.02
C GLU A 1055 45.24 31.78 17.48
N LYS A 1056 44.56 30.80 16.86
CA LYS A 1056 44.34 30.76 15.40
C LYS A 1056 43.19 31.66 14.91
N ARG A 1057 42.35 32.19 15.80
CA ARG A 1057 41.27 33.13 15.44
C ARG A 1057 41.70 34.59 15.48
N ASP A 1058 42.71 34.93 16.27
CA ASP A 1058 43.22 36.31 16.37
C ASP A 1058 44.22 36.69 15.26
N HIS A 1059 44.52 35.77 14.31
CA HIS A 1059 45.48 36.03 13.23
C HIS A 1059 44.86 36.18 11.82
N ASP A 1060 43.55 35.89 11.65
CA ASP A 1060 42.86 35.95 10.35
C ASP A 1060 41.96 37.19 10.17
N ASP A 1061 41.80 38.05 11.18
CA ASP A 1061 40.92 39.23 11.13
C ASP A 1061 41.61 40.54 10.67
N ASP A 1062 42.92 40.54 10.42
CA ASP A 1062 43.67 41.73 9.95
C ASP A 1062 43.94 41.79 8.43
N ASP A 1063 43.58 40.75 7.66
CA ASP A 1063 43.92 40.65 6.22
C ASP A 1063 42.74 40.85 5.24
N GLU A 1064 41.50 41.01 5.72
CA GLU A 1064 40.33 41.25 4.87
C GLU A 1064 40.13 42.73 4.47
N ASP A 1065 40.66 43.69 5.23
CA ASP A 1065 40.45 45.12 4.95
C ASP A 1065 41.37 45.70 3.86
N TYR A 1066 42.43 44.97 3.46
CA TYR A 1066 43.31 45.38 2.37
C TYR A 1066 42.83 44.96 0.97
N ARG A 1067 41.92 43.98 0.85
CA ARG A 1067 41.50 43.41 -0.45
C ARG A 1067 40.27 44.05 -1.09
N ARG A 1068 39.50 44.86 -0.35
CA ARG A 1068 38.32 45.58 -0.88
C ARG A 1068 38.63 46.92 -1.55
N SER A 1069 39.84 47.46 -1.36
CA SER A 1069 40.26 48.75 -1.96
C SER A 1069 40.80 48.64 -3.40
N SER A 1070 41.31 47.48 -3.84
CA SER A 1070 42.07 47.38 -5.11
C SER A 1070 41.26 47.01 -6.37
N LYS A 1071 40.00 46.53 -6.25
CA LYS A 1071 39.20 46.09 -7.41
C LYS A 1071 38.34 47.17 -8.08
N LYS A 1072 38.28 48.40 -7.55
CA LYS A 1072 37.51 49.52 -8.14
C LYS A 1072 38.27 50.33 -9.22
N LYS A 1073 39.50 49.96 -9.60
CA LYS A 1073 40.34 50.71 -10.55
C LYS A 1073 40.63 50.04 -11.90
N LYS A 1074 40.06 48.88 -12.22
CA LYS A 1074 40.32 48.16 -13.49
C LYS A 1074 39.09 48.02 -14.41
N ALA A 1075 38.21 49.03 -14.40
CA ALA A 1075 37.21 49.25 -15.45
C ALA A 1075 37.47 50.62 -16.11
N ARG A 1076 38.62 50.74 -16.77
CA ARG A 1076 38.97 51.80 -17.73
C ARG A 1076 40.27 51.37 -18.42
N ARG A 1077 40.18 51.06 -19.73
CA ARG A 1077 41.14 50.33 -20.60
C ARG A 1077 41.09 48.82 -20.30
N HIS A 1078 40.59 47.94 -21.15
CA HIS A 1078 40.65 47.84 -22.61
C HIS A 1078 39.38 47.22 -23.20
#